data_AF-G4YF88-F1
#
_entry.id   AF-G4YF88-F1
#
_cell.length_a   1.000
_cell.length_b   1.000
_cell.length_c   1.000
_cell.angle_alpha   90.00
_cell.angle_beta   90.00
_cell.angle_gamma   90.00
#
_symmetry.space_group_name_H-M   'P 1'
#
loop_
_entity.id
_entity.type
_entity.pdbx_description
1 polymer ?
#
loop_
_entity_poly.entity_id
_entity_poly.type
_entity_poly.pdbx_seq_one_letter_code
_entity_poly.pdbx_strand_id
1 'polypeptide(L)'
;MAEEEGSFAAQVEQRWGFLSPWWEALKSCIKYYNQYSPDEYVWQLPEIVVKVAMPRRESSDSEDEAAFRRRFQEVREALALLVAVEHAVYDAYDHIFTEKCEVYHGRYGEEISEVSIAVKFILDVDEDGHEINADAADSVEYDLVHLCGTDQREQPSEEYRTALSQIAALDENLKSGEAGVDIQIPVRVDFREKLLGDTINVDTQLNYAKTLKEIAIAEKEIHASNTGEKGVEAGALRCTFVLEPMSVNAGLMPESLGFVDALGQLVVENVWFSSMDVPVPILFENSSYPEAIKIFGQFFRRALNGRYIGYYFDAGATHRGLVEESGSSQLAELKLACDATMPPRDIEAMCSAMALIQTTEKLSLFLELEPLDRQKREHYWKWLAYGLFSKRAQAFSSVKTLTLTGIQQLNATDVQAFTAILASEHPEEMLFGTPRGRVDERGATITSGTPIRWEFDREGHPVVNSRYLALEEEIPSVRTFSDDGEREWVDVLVPGFGRCQEQRTNLSFECDVDENAIIRSCPNLQEVTFSRRLIDVQLDLSEYRATNTPIPDLTFQWSDVTEFAKQLRDDSNPLTKCVRRLRFSLLSRWVPEEVLMAGNAPNFEFYVNAIIKMLEVNERLEYLEREPLARKCMLAFLSVLASRTPSTTETTKKRKVDEPKAVPAEIDVAKIFSFEAVPVIREVFYHASQRPVRTVQQAPQSQ
;
A
#
# COMPACT_ATOMS: atom_id res chain seq x y z
N MET A 1 -7.56 46.65 6.39
CA MET A 1 -6.25 45.97 6.33
C MET A 1 -5.39 46.33 7.53
N ALA A 2 -4.49 47.33 7.51
CA ALA A 2 -3.59 47.56 8.67
C ALA A 2 -4.29 47.85 10.03
N GLU A 3 -5.45 48.55 10.02
CA GLU A 3 -6.25 48.75 11.24
C GLU A 3 -7.03 47.51 11.67
N GLU A 4 -7.36 46.59 10.75
CA GLU A 4 -8.07 45.34 11.03
C GLU A 4 -7.10 44.25 11.52
N GLU A 5 -5.91 44.15 10.92
CA GLU A 5 -4.82 43.27 11.39
C GLU A 5 -4.37 43.66 12.81
N GLY A 6 -4.21 44.97 13.08
CA GLY A 6 -3.88 45.46 14.42
C GLY A 6 -4.98 45.18 15.45
N SER A 7 -6.25 45.15 15.03
CA SER A 7 -7.37 44.78 15.91
C SER A 7 -7.41 43.28 16.20
N PHE A 8 -7.10 42.43 15.21
CA PHE A 8 -7.08 40.98 15.37
C PHE A 8 -5.92 40.51 16.25
N ALA A 9 -4.70 41.02 16.00
CA ALA A 9 -3.53 40.71 16.82
C ALA A 9 -3.75 41.08 18.31
N ALA A 10 -4.38 42.22 18.57
CA ALA A 10 -4.73 42.63 19.94
C ALA A 10 -5.76 41.69 20.60
N GLN A 11 -6.69 41.12 19.84
CA GLN A 11 -7.66 40.14 20.34
C GLN A 11 -7.01 38.79 20.63
N VAL A 12 -6.10 38.33 19.77
CA VAL A 12 -5.33 37.09 20.01
C VAL A 12 -4.47 37.26 21.26
N GLU A 13 -3.77 38.36 21.42
CA GLU A 13 -2.95 38.65 22.61
C GLU A 13 -3.81 38.75 23.89
N GLN A 14 -5.00 39.36 23.81
CA GLN A 14 -5.91 39.45 24.96
C GLN A 14 -6.48 38.08 25.37
N ARG A 15 -6.85 37.23 24.40
CA ARG A 15 -7.52 35.95 24.66
C ARG A 15 -6.56 34.82 24.95
N TRP A 16 -5.38 34.82 24.32
CA TRP A 16 -4.41 33.73 24.38
C TRP A 16 -3.07 34.13 25.00
N GLY A 17 -2.82 35.40 25.34
CA GLY A 17 -1.52 35.88 25.83
C GLY A 17 -0.95 35.16 27.08
N PHE A 18 -1.78 34.42 27.83
CA PHE A 18 -1.30 33.55 28.91
C PHE A 18 -0.38 32.43 28.42
N LEU A 19 -0.47 32.06 27.14
CA LEU A 19 0.39 31.08 26.50
C LEU A 19 1.76 31.67 26.07
N SER A 20 2.03 32.95 26.39
CA SER A 20 3.27 33.65 26.02
C SER A 20 4.57 32.89 26.26
N PRO A 21 4.76 32.23 27.41
CA PRO A 21 5.98 31.48 27.67
C PRO A 21 6.17 30.27 26.74
N TRP A 22 5.08 29.64 26.29
CA TRP A 22 5.12 28.39 25.54
C TRP A 22 5.55 28.59 24.09
N TRP A 23 5.06 29.64 23.42
CA TRP A 23 5.51 29.92 22.04
C TRP A 23 6.91 30.54 21.96
N GLU A 24 7.37 31.24 23.00
CA GLU A 24 8.79 31.64 23.09
C GLU A 24 9.71 30.41 23.18
N ALA A 25 9.31 29.37 23.92
CA ALA A 25 10.05 28.10 23.96
C ALA A 25 10.10 27.43 22.58
N LEU A 26 8.99 27.46 21.82
CA LEU A 26 8.93 26.85 20.49
C LEU A 26 9.68 27.61 19.40
N LYS A 27 9.83 28.93 19.55
CA LYS A 27 10.46 29.79 18.53
C LYS A 27 11.83 29.28 18.10
N SER A 28 12.64 28.78 19.03
CA SER A 28 13.97 28.24 18.74
C SER A 28 13.96 26.81 18.16
N CYS A 29 12.84 26.09 18.33
CA CYS A 29 12.66 24.71 17.90
C CYS A 29 12.03 24.60 16.51
N ILE A 30 11.23 25.58 16.09
CA ILE A 30 10.58 25.56 14.78
C ILE A 30 11.61 25.89 13.70
N LYS A 31 11.90 24.90 12.84
CA LYS A 31 12.78 25.08 11.68
C LYS A 31 11.89 25.15 10.44
N TYR A 32 11.61 26.36 9.96
CA TYR A 32 10.91 26.52 8.69
C TYR A 32 11.85 26.22 7.53
N TYR A 33 11.65 25.07 6.90
CA TYR A 33 12.20 24.76 5.57
C TYR A 33 11.03 24.67 4.62
N ASN A 34 10.99 25.54 3.62
CA ASN A 34 10.03 25.47 2.54
C ASN A 34 10.30 24.20 1.71
N GLN A 35 9.74 23.06 2.12
CA GLN A 35 9.84 21.80 1.41
C GLN A 35 8.85 21.79 0.24
N TYR A 36 9.01 22.71 -0.70
CA TYR A 36 8.66 22.34 -2.07
C TYR A 36 9.74 21.35 -2.52
N SER A 37 9.45 20.06 -2.45
CA SER A 37 10.05 19.13 -3.41
C SER A 37 9.63 19.65 -4.80
N PRO A 38 10.56 20.01 -5.69
CA PRO A 38 10.23 20.46 -7.04
C PRO A 38 9.46 19.42 -7.87
N ASP A 39 9.30 18.19 -7.35
CA ASP A 39 8.76 17.04 -8.08
C ASP A 39 7.29 16.71 -7.76
N GLU A 40 6.68 17.37 -6.77
CA GLU A 40 5.24 17.26 -6.54
C GLU A 40 4.48 18.25 -7.44
N TYR A 41 4.30 17.87 -8.71
CA TYR A 41 3.23 18.40 -9.56
C TYR A 41 1.87 17.93 -9.01
N VAL A 42 1.53 18.35 -7.80
CA VAL A 42 0.27 18.05 -7.12
C VAL A 42 -0.67 19.21 -7.41
N TRP A 43 -1.79 18.92 -8.08
CA TRP A 43 -2.86 19.89 -8.40
C TRP A 43 -3.66 20.37 -7.16
N GLN A 44 -3.17 20.10 -5.95
CA GLN A 44 -3.74 20.53 -4.67
C GLN A 44 -2.73 21.47 -4.00
N LEU A 45 -3.19 22.63 -3.53
CA LEU A 45 -2.36 23.55 -2.75
C LEU A 45 -1.85 22.80 -1.52
N PRO A 46 -0.53 22.60 -1.34
CA PRO A 46 -0.03 21.82 -0.23
C PRO A 46 -0.20 22.61 1.07
N GLU A 47 -0.80 22.02 2.10
CA GLU A 47 -0.77 22.56 3.46
C GLU A 47 0.69 22.72 3.94
N ILE A 48 0.98 23.76 4.71
CA ILE A 48 2.30 23.97 5.31
C ILE A 48 2.48 23.01 6.48
N VAL A 49 3.40 22.06 6.35
CA VAL A 49 3.77 21.15 7.44
C VAL A 49 5.01 21.68 8.16
N VAL A 50 4.90 21.91 9.46
CA VAL A 50 5.99 22.50 10.25
C VAL A 50 6.99 21.43 10.71
N LYS A 51 8.29 21.70 10.52
CA LYS A 51 9.37 20.87 11.08
C LYS A 51 9.83 21.41 12.44
N VAL A 52 9.84 20.54 13.44
CA VAL A 52 10.21 20.86 14.82
C VAL A 52 11.49 20.12 15.18
N ALA A 53 12.52 20.88 15.56
CA ALA A 53 13.72 20.35 16.16
C ALA A 53 13.53 20.19 17.66
N MET A 54 13.51 18.93 18.10
CA MET A 54 13.43 18.62 19.51
C MET A 54 14.79 18.88 20.18
N PRO A 55 14.82 19.26 21.47
CA PRO A 55 16.06 19.31 22.24
C PRO A 55 16.81 17.99 22.10
N ARG A 56 18.15 18.05 22.00
CA ARG A 56 19.02 16.86 21.89
C ARG A 56 19.87 16.69 23.15
N ARG A 57 20.35 15.48 23.40
CA ARG A 57 21.34 15.24 24.46
C ARG A 57 22.68 15.80 23.99
N GLU A 58 23.25 16.76 24.72
CA GLU A 58 24.61 17.21 24.42
C GLU A 58 25.62 16.19 24.97
N SER A 59 26.52 15.70 24.12
CA SER A 59 27.52 14.67 24.47
C SER A 59 28.61 15.17 25.44
N SER A 60 28.58 16.44 25.83
CA SER A 60 29.48 16.99 26.85
C SER A 60 28.83 16.88 28.22
N ASP A 61 29.55 16.30 29.18
CA ASP A 61 29.20 15.99 30.58
C ASP A 61 28.65 17.16 31.45
N SER A 62 28.16 18.26 30.88
CA SER A 62 27.73 19.47 31.60
C SER A 62 26.23 19.78 31.58
N GLU A 63 25.40 19.10 30.79
CA GLU A 63 23.94 19.21 30.95
C GLU A 63 23.43 18.13 31.90
N ASP A 64 22.73 18.59 32.96
CA ASP A 64 21.96 17.73 33.87
C ASP A 64 20.84 17.07 33.05
N GLU A 65 20.77 15.72 33.03
CA GLU A 65 19.70 14.96 32.37
C GLU A 65 18.31 15.50 32.76
N ALA A 66 18.14 15.96 34.00
CA ALA A 66 16.90 16.59 34.45
C ALA A 66 16.57 17.90 33.72
N ALA A 67 17.59 18.68 33.32
CA ALA A 67 17.42 19.90 32.54
C ALA A 67 17.03 19.58 31.09
N PHE A 68 17.67 18.58 30.47
CA PHE A 68 17.28 18.08 29.14
C PHE A 68 15.81 17.63 29.13
N ARG A 69 15.43 16.75 30.07
CA ARG A 69 14.06 16.23 30.18
C ARG A 69 13.02 17.33 30.39
N ARG A 70 13.35 18.35 31.19
CA ARG A 70 12.48 19.51 31.39
C ARG A 70 12.26 20.28 30.09
N ARG A 71 13.32 20.59 29.34
CA ARG A 71 13.20 21.31 28.05
C ARG A 71 12.45 20.47 27.02
N PHE A 72 12.71 19.17 26.96
CA PHE A 72 12.01 18.25 26.07
C PHE A 72 10.51 18.22 26.37
N GLN A 73 10.14 18.11 27.64
CA GLN A 73 8.75 18.18 28.10
C GLN A 73 8.11 19.53 27.76
N GLU A 74 8.81 20.65 27.98
CA GLU A 74 8.31 22.00 27.68
C GLU A 74 7.99 22.17 26.20
N VAL A 75 8.84 21.69 25.29
CA VAL A 75 8.60 21.73 23.84
C VAL A 75 7.41 20.85 23.45
N ARG A 76 7.33 19.62 23.99
CA ARG A 76 6.20 18.69 23.75
C ARG A 76 4.88 19.31 24.18
N GLU A 77 4.82 19.87 25.38
CA GLU A 77 3.63 20.48 25.95
C GLU A 77 3.23 21.77 25.20
N ALA A 78 4.20 22.58 24.79
CA ALA A 78 3.94 23.77 23.97
C ALA A 78 3.29 23.40 22.62
N LEU A 79 3.78 22.37 21.93
CA LEU A 79 3.18 21.89 20.68
C LEU A 79 1.73 21.43 20.88
N ALA A 80 1.47 20.69 21.97
CA ALA A 80 0.13 20.24 22.32
C ALA A 80 -0.82 21.41 22.59
N LEU A 81 -0.38 22.43 23.32
CA LEU A 81 -1.18 23.62 23.58
C LEU A 81 -1.50 24.40 22.30
N LEU A 82 -0.57 24.49 21.34
CA LEU A 82 -0.86 25.13 20.05
C LEU A 82 -1.96 24.42 19.28
N VAL A 83 -1.90 23.09 19.20
CA VAL A 83 -2.95 22.30 18.53
C VAL A 83 -4.28 22.39 19.30
N ALA A 84 -4.25 22.48 20.63
CA ALA A 84 -5.46 22.74 21.39
C ALA A 84 -6.07 24.13 21.10
N VAL A 85 -5.24 25.15 20.82
CA VAL A 85 -5.72 26.47 20.35
C VAL A 85 -6.35 26.34 18.97
N GLU A 86 -5.77 25.56 18.05
CA GLU A 86 -6.36 25.31 16.73
C GLU A 86 -7.76 24.71 16.83
N HIS A 87 -7.92 23.69 17.68
CA HIS A 87 -9.21 23.06 17.94
C HIS A 87 -10.27 24.06 18.42
N ALA A 88 -9.87 25.08 19.19
CA ALA A 88 -10.76 26.15 19.60
C ALA A 88 -10.99 27.19 18.48
N VAL A 89 -9.91 27.71 17.89
CA VAL A 89 -9.92 28.77 16.88
C VAL A 89 -8.69 28.67 15.96
N TYR A 90 -8.91 28.25 14.71
CA TYR A 90 -7.86 28.16 13.68
C TYR A 90 -7.11 29.48 13.44
N ASP A 91 -7.82 30.61 13.32
CA ASP A 91 -7.17 31.90 13.02
C ASP A 91 -6.18 32.34 14.12
N ALA A 92 -6.39 31.91 15.37
CA ALA A 92 -5.45 32.18 16.45
C ALA A 92 -4.20 31.30 16.33
N TYR A 93 -4.37 30.02 15.96
CA TYR A 93 -3.27 29.12 15.66
C TYR A 93 -2.41 29.64 14.50
N ASP A 94 -3.04 30.05 13.39
CA ASP A 94 -2.34 30.61 12.23
C ASP A 94 -1.56 31.88 12.60
N HIS A 95 -2.17 32.79 13.36
CA HIS A 95 -1.52 34.01 13.83
C HIS A 95 -0.31 33.75 14.74
N ILE A 96 -0.41 32.77 15.64
CA ILE A 96 0.71 32.43 16.53
C ILE A 96 1.87 31.88 15.71
N PHE A 97 1.62 30.97 14.77
CA PHE A 97 2.67 30.42 13.91
C PHE A 97 3.33 31.47 13.02
N THR A 98 2.53 32.36 12.43
CA THR A 98 3.02 33.37 11.50
C THR A 98 3.78 34.51 12.20
N GLU A 99 3.18 35.13 13.22
CA GLU A 99 3.74 36.32 13.86
C GLU A 99 4.72 36.01 15.00
N LYS A 100 4.49 34.93 15.76
CA LYS A 100 5.33 34.61 16.93
C LYS A 100 6.41 33.57 16.60
N CYS A 101 6.11 32.63 15.71
CA CYS A 101 7.05 31.57 15.31
C CYS A 101 7.68 31.76 13.92
N GLU A 102 7.43 32.89 13.25
CA GLU A 102 8.05 33.28 11.98
C GLU A 102 7.85 32.27 10.83
N VAL A 103 6.67 31.63 10.77
CA VAL A 103 6.24 30.77 9.65
C VAL A 103 5.59 31.62 8.55
N TYR A 104 5.93 31.40 7.29
CA TYR A 104 5.43 32.22 6.18
C TYR A 104 4.48 31.45 5.26
N HIS A 105 3.36 32.07 4.87
CA HIS A 105 2.42 31.58 3.87
C HIS A 105 3.01 31.69 2.45
N GLY A 106 3.81 30.70 2.05
CA GLY A 106 4.38 30.61 0.70
C GLY A 106 5.89 30.87 0.59
N ARG A 107 6.37 31.17 -0.62
CA ARG A 107 7.79 31.48 -0.88
C ARG A 107 8.09 32.93 -0.48
N TYR A 108 9.38 33.20 -0.19
CA TYR A 108 9.87 34.56 -0.02
C TYR A 108 9.57 35.40 -1.28
N GLY A 109 8.57 36.30 -1.19
CA GLY A 109 8.13 37.17 -2.29
C GLY A 109 6.85 36.73 -3.03
N GLU A 110 6.25 35.59 -2.68
CA GLU A 110 4.94 35.13 -3.17
C GLU A 110 4.10 34.71 -1.95
N GLU A 111 3.44 35.68 -1.31
CA GLU A 111 2.40 35.39 -0.31
C GLU A 111 1.22 34.74 -1.04
N ILE A 112 1.03 33.44 -0.85
CA ILE A 112 -0.15 32.73 -1.35
C ILE A 112 -1.14 32.68 -0.19
N SER A 113 -2.10 33.60 -0.19
CA SER A 113 -3.12 33.76 0.87
C SER A 113 -4.11 32.59 1.01
N GLU A 114 -3.94 31.50 0.25
CA GLU A 114 -4.86 30.35 0.20
C GLU A 114 -4.27 29.07 0.82
N VAL A 115 -3.06 29.13 1.41
CA VAL A 115 -2.40 27.94 2.00
C VAL A 115 -2.63 27.92 3.51
N SER A 116 -3.11 26.79 4.05
CA SER A 116 -3.28 26.57 5.48
C SER A 116 -2.05 25.92 6.11
N ILE A 117 -1.75 26.24 7.36
CA ILE A 117 -0.81 25.48 8.19
C ILE A 117 -1.49 24.20 8.69
N ALA A 118 -0.82 23.06 8.47
CA ALA A 118 -1.33 21.74 8.82
C ALA A 118 -1.18 21.45 10.32
N VAL A 119 -2.17 20.77 10.89
CA VAL A 119 -2.17 20.30 12.29
C VAL A 119 -1.39 18.98 12.42
N LYS A 120 -0.18 18.93 11.85
CA LYS A 120 0.74 17.79 11.91
C LYS A 120 2.18 18.27 11.84
N PHE A 121 3.09 17.54 12.48
CA PHE A 121 4.48 17.98 12.63
C PHE A 121 5.48 16.95 12.10
N ILE A 122 6.56 17.46 11.51
CA ILE A 122 7.75 16.68 11.17
C ILE A 122 8.77 16.87 12.29
N LEU A 123 9.27 15.79 12.88
CA LEU A 123 10.19 15.83 14.00
C LEU A 123 11.65 15.61 13.56
N ASP A 124 12.55 16.44 14.06
CA ASP A 124 14.01 16.24 14.07
C ASP A 124 14.41 15.96 15.53
N VAL A 125 14.32 14.70 15.92
CA VAL A 125 14.64 14.18 17.26
C VAL A 125 16.09 13.70 17.37
N ASP A 126 16.55 13.54 18.61
CA ASP A 126 17.72 12.71 18.92
C ASP A 126 17.29 11.24 18.89
N GLU A 127 17.78 10.50 17.89
CA GLU A 127 17.34 9.14 17.59
C GLU A 127 18.14 8.08 18.36
N ASP A 128 19.26 8.48 18.98
CA ASP A 128 20.28 7.56 19.52
C ASP A 128 19.93 6.97 20.91
N GLY A 129 18.83 7.41 21.54
CA GLY A 129 18.35 6.92 22.86
C GLY A 129 19.36 7.11 24.01
N HIS A 130 18.99 6.71 25.24
CA HIS A 130 19.93 6.66 26.36
C HIS A 130 19.78 5.37 27.17
N GLU A 131 20.90 4.74 27.56
CA GLU A 131 20.88 3.55 28.41
C GLU A 131 20.32 3.86 29.81
N ILE A 132 19.38 3.05 30.29
CA ILE A 132 18.87 3.13 31.65
C ILE A 132 19.68 2.16 32.53
N ASN A 133 20.32 2.67 33.59
CA ASN A 133 20.97 1.97 34.73
C ASN A 133 21.52 0.54 34.50
N ALA A 134 22.79 0.32 34.83
CA ALA A 134 23.55 -0.94 34.66
C ALA A 134 22.94 -2.25 35.24
N ASP A 135 21.92 -2.17 36.11
CA ASP A 135 21.24 -3.34 36.68
C ASP A 135 20.10 -3.87 35.78
N ALA A 136 19.62 -3.06 34.84
CA ALA A 136 18.72 -3.42 33.76
C ALA A 136 19.47 -3.28 32.42
N ALA A 137 20.66 -3.89 32.34
CA ALA A 137 21.43 -3.97 31.11
C ALA A 137 20.50 -4.49 30.00
N ASP A 138 20.25 -3.64 29.00
CA ASP A 138 19.46 -3.83 27.77
C ASP A 138 18.18 -2.96 27.65
N SER A 139 17.81 -2.10 28.61
CA SER A 139 16.74 -1.11 28.38
C SER A 139 17.27 0.26 27.95
N VAL A 140 16.98 0.66 26.70
CA VAL A 140 17.26 1.99 26.15
C VAL A 140 15.99 2.83 26.19
N GLU A 141 16.05 4.03 26.75
CA GLU A 141 14.94 4.98 26.72
C GLU A 141 15.04 5.88 25.48
N TYR A 142 14.01 5.89 24.64
CA TYR A 142 13.97 6.70 23.42
C TYR A 142 13.16 7.98 23.62
N ASP A 143 13.65 9.08 23.05
CA ASP A 143 12.93 10.35 23.06
C ASP A 143 11.63 10.27 22.24
N LEU A 144 11.59 9.39 21.22
CA LEU A 144 10.37 9.07 20.48
C LEU A 144 9.29 8.43 21.37
N VAL A 145 9.69 7.48 22.21
CA VAL A 145 8.79 6.80 23.16
C VAL A 145 8.30 7.79 24.22
N HIS A 146 9.17 8.67 24.71
CA HIS A 146 8.77 9.72 25.64
C HIS A 146 7.81 10.74 25.00
N LEU A 147 7.95 11.00 23.69
CA LEU A 147 7.08 11.93 22.97
C LEU A 147 5.69 11.33 22.68
N CYS A 148 5.64 10.12 22.13
CA CYS A 148 4.42 9.51 21.58
C CYS A 148 3.84 8.38 22.45
N GLY A 149 4.56 7.96 23.50
CA GLY A 149 4.11 6.95 24.46
C GLY A 149 3.13 7.52 25.49
N THR A 150 3.10 6.89 26.67
CA THR A 150 2.12 7.23 27.72
C THR A 150 2.52 8.44 28.57
N ASP A 151 3.78 8.87 28.54
CA ASP A 151 4.31 9.93 29.41
C ASP A 151 3.57 11.27 29.26
N GLN A 152 3.14 11.61 28.05
CA GLN A 152 2.32 12.80 27.78
C GLN A 152 0.99 12.80 28.57
N ARG A 153 0.48 11.62 28.96
CA ARG A 153 -0.76 11.45 29.73
C ARG A 153 -0.49 11.23 31.22
N GLU A 154 0.58 10.52 31.54
CA GLU A 154 0.89 10.07 32.90
C GLU A 154 1.66 11.11 33.70
N GLN A 155 2.51 11.92 33.04
CA GLN A 155 3.41 12.87 33.68
C GLN A 155 3.36 14.29 33.08
N PRO A 156 2.19 14.90 32.84
CA PRO A 156 2.12 16.29 32.39
C PRO A 156 2.50 17.27 33.51
N SER A 157 3.06 18.43 33.15
CA SER A 157 3.33 19.53 34.09
C SER A 157 2.04 20.18 34.59
N GLU A 158 2.09 20.79 35.78
CA GLU A 158 0.94 21.49 36.35
C GLU A 158 0.63 22.78 35.58
N GLU A 159 1.67 23.43 35.06
CA GLU A 159 1.58 24.59 34.19
C GLU A 159 0.83 24.24 32.89
N TYR A 160 1.16 23.11 32.26
CA TYR A 160 0.47 22.62 31.07
C TYR A 160 -0.99 22.27 31.35
N ARG A 161 -1.30 21.55 32.44
CA ARG A 161 -2.69 21.24 32.83
C ARG A 161 -3.52 22.51 33.03
N THR A 162 -2.92 23.52 33.66
CA THR A 162 -3.57 24.81 33.87
C THR A 162 -3.84 25.51 32.54
N ALA A 163 -2.85 25.59 31.65
CA ALA A 163 -3.01 26.20 30.34
C ALA A 163 -4.06 25.47 29.49
N LEU A 164 -4.03 24.14 29.44
CA LEU A 164 -4.99 23.32 28.70
C LEU A 164 -6.42 23.50 29.23
N SER A 165 -6.60 23.64 30.55
CA SER A 165 -7.91 23.93 31.14
C SER A 165 -8.43 25.31 30.77
N GLN A 166 -7.54 26.30 30.64
CA GLN A 166 -7.91 27.65 30.18
C GLN A 166 -8.31 27.63 28.71
N ILE A 167 -7.61 26.86 27.86
CA ILE A 167 -8.01 26.66 26.46
C ILE A 167 -9.38 25.99 26.39
N ALA A 168 -9.60 24.90 27.13
CA ALA A 168 -10.88 24.20 27.15
C ALA A 168 -12.04 25.10 27.61
N ALA A 169 -11.79 26.05 28.52
CA ALA A 169 -12.79 27.03 28.96
C ALA A 169 -13.09 28.12 27.91
N LEU A 170 -12.16 28.38 27.00
CA LEU A 170 -12.28 29.35 25.91
C LEU A 170 -12.76 28.71 24.59
N ASP A 171 -12.81 27.38 24.55
CA ASP A 171 -13.19 26.59 23.38
C ASP A 171 -14.72 26.48 23.28
N GLU A 172 -15.28 27.14 22.27
CA GLU A 172 -16.71 27.15 22.00
C GLU A 172 -17.21 25.81 21.44
N ASN A 173 -16.31 24.95 20.97
CA ASN A 173 -16.61 23.62 20.46
C ASN A 173 -16.81 22.60 21.60
N LEU A 174 -16.35 22.89 22.83
CA LEU A 174 -16.56 22.06 24.01
C LEU A 174 -17.79 22.50 24.80
N LYS A 175 -18.86 21.71 24.77
CA LYS A 175 -20.05 21.99 25.60
C LYS A 175 -19.97 21.31 26.96
N SER A 176 -20.45 22.02 27.99
CA SER A 176 -20.56 21.48 29.34
C SER A 176 -21.46 20.23 29.36
N GLY A 177 -20.88 19.09 29.75
CA GLY A 177 -21.57 17.80 29.84
C GLY A 177 -21.42 16.88 28.61
N GLU A 178 -20.78 17.34 27.54
CA GLU A 178 -20.36 16.46 26.43
C GLU A 178 -19.09 15.68 26.79
N ALA A 179 -18.84 14.57 26.11
CA ALA A 179 -17.63 13.77 26.34
C ALA A 179 -16.39 14.62 26.05
N GLY A 180 -15.33 14.44 26.85
CA GLY A 180 -14.07 15.11 26.58
C GLY A 180 -13.47 14.70 25.25
N VAL A 181 -12.65 15.57 24.68
CA VAL A 181 -12.03 15.36 23.37
C VAL A 181 -10.56 15.01 23.56
N ASP A 182 -10.13 13.92 22.91
CA ASP A 182 -8.72 13.58 22.76
C ASP A 182 -8.26 14.03 21.38
N ILE A 183 -7.54 15.15 21.33
CA ILE A 183 -6.98 15.69 20.09
C ILE A 183 -5.76 14.85 19.72
N GLN A 184 -5.88 14.06 18.66
CA GLN A 184 -4.77 13.31 18.10
C GLN A 184 -3.91 14.23 17.26
N ILE A 185 -2.62 14.32 17.59
CA ILE A 185 -1.64 15.18 16.93
C ILE A 185 -0.71 14.27 16.12
N PRO A 186 -0.87 14.19 14.78
CA PRO A 186 0.01 13.36 13.96
C PRO A 186 1.42 13.94 13.95
N VAL A 187 2.39 13.07 14.23
CA VAL A 187 3.81 13.40 14.15
C VAL A 187 4.54 12.39 13.30
N ARG A 188 5.47 12.87 12.48
CA ARG A 188 6.25 12.04 11.57
C ARG A 188 7.73 12.27 11.77
N VAL A 189 8.51 11.19 11.83
CA VAL A 189 9.97 11.28 11.74
C VAL A 189 10.38 11.36 10.28
N ASP A 190 11.16 12.38 9.94
CA ASP A 190 11.75 12.59 8.61
C ASP A 190 13.24 12.32 8.70
N PHE A 191 13.61 11.07 8.49
CA PHE A 191 14.97 10.60 8.52
C PHE A 191 15.68 11.06 7.25
N ARG A 192 16.62 12.00 7.41
CA ARG A 192 17.49 12.48 6.34
C ARG A 192 18.94 12.38 6.77
N GLU A 193 19.78 11.94 5.86
CA GLU A 193 21.22 12.04 6.07
C GLU A 193 21.62 13.53 6.19
N LYS A 194 22.06 13.92 7.39
CA LYS A 194 22.60 15.26 7.64
C LYS A 194 23.95 15.32 6.94
N LEU A 195 24.07 16.16 5.91
CA LEU A 195 25.34 16.55 5.29
C LEU A 195 26.30 17.11 6.36
N LEU A 196 27.04 16.23 7.03
CA LEU A 196 28.23 16.60 7.79
C LEU A 196 29.40 16.59 6.82
N GLY A 197 30.06 17.74 6.69
CA GLY A 197 30.97 18.06 5.60
C GLY A 197 32.09 17.04 5.33
N ASP A 198 32.43 16.92 4.05
CA ASP A 198 33.65 16.45 3.38
C ASP A 198 34.44 15.24 3.93
N THR A 199 33.99 14.49 4.93
CA THR A 199 34.64 13.20 5.27
C THR A 199 33.66 12.26 5.98
N ILE A 200 32.94 11.46 5.20
CA ILE A 200 32.12 10.35 5.73
C ILE A 200 33.08 9.21 6.11
N ASN A 201 33.26 8.94 7.41
CA ASN A 201 33.98 7.75 7.88
C ASN A 201 33.00 6.54 7.91
N VAL A 202 33.51 5.33 7.76
CA VAL A 202 32.76 4.05 7.87
C VAL A 202 32.00 3.94 9.20
N ASP A 203 32.55 4.50 10.27
CA ASP A 203 31.89 4.54 11.59
C ASP A 203 30.58 5.38 11.56
N THR A 204 30.52 6.42 10.73
CA THR A 204 29.31 7.25 10.54
C THR A 204 28.24 6.48 9.75
N GLN A 205 28.64 5.61 8.82
CA GLN A 205 27.72 4.80 7.99
C GLN A 205 27.03 3.68 8.78
N LEU A 206 27.77 3.02 9.69
CA LEU A 206 27.22 2.00 10.59
C LEU A 206 26.19 2.59 11.57
N ASN A 207 26.29 3.91 11.84
CA ASN A 207 25.37 4.63 12.70
C ASN A 207 23.97 4.72 12.08
N TYR A 208 23.82 5.06 10.80
CA TYR A 208 22.49 5.25 10.19
C TYR A 208 21.63 3.98 10.13
N ALA A 209 22.24 2.83 9.81
CA ALA A 209 21.55 1.55 9.82
C ALA A 209 21.09 1.15 11.24
N LYS A 210 21.87 1.53 12.26
CA LYS A 210 21.51 1.36 13.68
C LYS A 210 20.36 2.28 14.05
N THR A 211 20.44 3.55 13.70
CA THR A 211 19.41 4.56 13.98
C THR A 211 18.05 4.20 13.36
N LEU A 212 18.02 3.75 12.09
CA LEU A 212 16.76 3.30 11.47
C LEU A 212 16.12 2.11 12.20
N LYS A 213 16.94 1.16 12.68
CA LYS A 213 16.46 0.02 13.48
C LYS A 213 15.96 0.48 14.84
N GLU A 214 16.62 1.46 15.45
CA GLU A 214 16.23 2.06 16.73
C GLU A 214 14.89 2.78 16.63
N ILE A 215 14.65 3.55 15.57
CA ILE A 215 13.34 4.17 15.29
C ILE A 215 12.24 3.09 15.19
N ALA A 216 12.50 2.00 14.46
CA ALA A 216 11.55 0.90 14.32
C ALA A 216 11.28 0.15 15.64
N ILE A 217 12.26 0.10 16.57
CA ILE A 217 12.06 -0.43 17.91
C ILE A 217 11.17 0.51 18.73
N ALA A 218 11.47 1.82 18.72
CA ALA A 218 10.69 2.83 19.41
C ALA A 218 9.22 2.84 18.95
N GLU A 219 8.96 2.72 17.64
CA GLU A 219 7.61 2.57 17.07
C GLU A 219 6.85 1.38 17.69
N LYS A 220 7.50 0.21 17.77
CA LYS A 220 6.90 -1.00 18.35
C LYS A 220 6.57 -0.81 19.84
N GLU A 221 7.42 -0.13 20.59
CA GLU A 221 7.19 0.16 22.02
C GLU A 221 6.03 1.15 22.25
N ILE A 222 5.94 2.19 21.43
CA ILE A 222 4.83 3.16 21.46
C ILE A 222 3.50 2.43 21.19
N HIS A 223 3.46 1.52 20.22
CA HIS A 223 2.26 0.74 19.94
C HIS A 223 1.90 -0.23 21.08
N ALA A 224 2.88 -0.90 21.70
CA ALA A 224 2.64 -1.82 22.80
C ALA A 224 2.10 -1.11 24.06
N SER A 225 2.64 0.06 24.39
CA SER A 225 2.30 0.83 25.59
C SER A 225 0.91 1.50 25.51
N ASN A 226 0.42 1.80 24.31
CA ASN A 226 -0.85 2.51 24.10
C ASN A 226 -2.13 1.65 24.23
N THR A 227 -2.04 0.41 24.71
CA THR A 227 -3.16 -0.57 24.74
C THR A 227 -4.22 -0.39 25.83
N GLY A 228 -4.27 0.77 26.50
CA GLY A 228 -5.21 1.06 27.59
C GLY A 228 -5.82 2.46 27.51
N GLU A 229 -6.77 2.68 26.59
CA GLU A 229 -7.47 3.97 26.49
C GLU A 229 -8.34 4.24 27.74
N LYS A 230 -7.92 5.23 28.54
CA LYS A 230 -8.80 5.87 29.53
C LYS A 230 -9.64 6.92 28.81
N GLY A 231 -10.94 6.97 29.06
CA GLY A 231 -11.81 8.04 28.55
C GLY A 231 -11.37 9.41 29.05
N VAL A 232 -11.57 10.45 28.23
CA VAL A 232 -11.33 11.85 28.62
C VAL A 232 -12.53 12.34 29.45
N GLU A 233 -12.24 13.10 30.51
CA GLU A 233 -13.29 13.68 31.37
C GLU A 233 -14.20 14.62 30.58
N ALA A 234 -15.49 14.66 30.94
CA ALA A 234 -16.48 15.46 30.24
C ALA A 234 -16.09 16.96 30.25
N GLY A 235 -16.09 17.59 29.08
CA GLY A 235 -15.69 18.99 28.90
C GLY A 235 -14.19 19.28 29.06
N ALA A 236 -13.34 18.26 29.13
CA ALA A 236 -11.89 18.41 29.16
C ALA A 236 -11.26 18.11 27.80
N LEU A 237 -10.09 18.72 27.55
CA LEU A 237 -9.21 18.38 26.46
C LEU A 237 -8.11 17.46 26.94
N ARG A 238 -7.72 16.53 26.07
CA ARG A 238 -6.46 15.79 26.13
C ARG A 238 -5.79 15.93 24.76
N CYS A 239 -4.47 16.05 24.74
CA CYS A 239 -3.70 15.96 23.51
C CYS A 239 -2.92 14.64 23.52
N THR A 240 -2.90 13.95 22.39
CA THR A 240 -2.15 12.70 22.19
C THR A 240 -1.34 12.80 20.90
N PHE A 241 -0.02 12.80 20.99
CA PHE A 241 0.86 12.62 19.85
C PHE A 241 0.74 11.19 19.31
N VAL A 242 0.44 11.09 18.01
CA VAL A 242 0.30 9.82 17.28
C VAL A 242 1.41 9.74 16.24
N LEU A 243 2.28 8.75 16.39
CA LEU A 243 3.39 8.53 15.47
C LEU A 243 2.86 7.98 14.13
N GLU A 244 3.05 8.74 13.06
CA GLU A 244 2.82 8.32 11.68
C GLU A 244 4.01 7.49 11.16
N PRO A 245 3.80 6.62 10.15
CA PRO A 245 4.88 5.93 9.45
C PRO A 245 6.00 6.89 9.04
N MET A 246 7.26 6.57 9.39
CA MET A 246 8.40 7.44 9.12
C MET A 246 8.58 7.73 7.61
N SER A 247 9.19 8.87 7.28
CA SER A 247 9.67 9.15 5.93
C SER A 247 11.19 9.06 5.90
N VAL A 248 11.72 8.36 4.90
CA VAL A 248 13.16 8.23 4.68
C VAL A 248 13.54 8.96 3.40
N ASN A 249 14.54 9.84 3.48
CA ASN A 249 15.20 10.43 2.32
C ASN A 249 16.67 10.04 2.30
N ALA A 250 17.05 9.17 1.36
CA ALA A 250 18.42 8.71 1.18
C ALA A 250 19.32 9.71 0.40
N GLY A 251 18.78 10.89 0.04
CA GLY A 251 19.55 12.01 -0.50
C GLY A 251 20.17 11.76 -1.88
N LEU A 252 21.29 12.43 -2.14
CA LEU A 252 22.12 12.23 -3.33
C LEU A 252 23.18 11.13 -3.14
N MET A 253 23.38 10.58 -1.94
CA MET A 253 24.49 9.66 -1.67
C MET A 253 24.23 8.67 -0.51
N PRO A 254 23.72 7.45 -0.74
CA PRO A 254 23.82 6.35 0.21
C PRO A 254 25.02 5.47 -0.20
N GLU A 255 26.24 5.85 0.19
CA GLU A 255 27.47 5.12 -0.18
C GLU A 255 27.64 3.77 0.57
N SER A 256 26.74 3.42 1.50
CA SER A 256 26.93 2.25 2.36
C SER A 256 25.97 1.09 2.02
N LEU A 257 26.57 -0.08 1.74
CA LEU A 257 25.86 -1.36 1.60
C LEU A 257 24.98 -1.66 2.83
N GLY A 258 25.46 -1.30 4.03
CA GLY A 258 24.76 -1.56 5.29
C GLY A 258 23.45 -0.77 5.44
N PHE A 259 23.40 0.46 4.95
CA PHE A 259 22.18 1.28 4.99
C PHE A 259 21.08 0.72 4.08
N VAL A 260 21.44 0.36 2.84
CA VAL A 260 20.49 -0.18 1.85
C VAL A 260 19.96 -1.55 2.27
N ASP A 261 20.82 -2.41 2.81
CA ASP A 261 20.39 -3.69 3.37
C ASP A 261 19.48 -3.49 4.59
N ALA A 262 19.80 -2.55 5.49
CA ALA A 262 18.95 -2.22 6.63
C ALA A 262 17.56 -1.72 6.19
N LEU A 263 17.47 -0.82 5.20
CA LEU A 263 16.20 -0.37 4.65
C LEU A 263 15.37 -1.53 4.07
N GLY A 264 16.01 -2.39 3.27
CA GLY A 264 15.35 -3.59 2.74
C GLY A 264 14.85 -4.52 3.86
N GLN A 265 15.66 -4.69 4.92
CA GLN A 265 15.31 -5.52 6.06
C GLN A 265 14.14 -4.95 6.88
N LEU A 266 14.05 -3.63 7.05
CA LEU A 266 12.93 -3.00 7.75
C LEU A 266 11.59 -3.21 7.02
N VAL A 267 11.62 -3.21 5.67
CA VAL A 267 10.44 -3.58 4.87
C VAL A 267 10.06 -5.04 5.14
N VAL A 268 11.02 -5.96 5.23
CA VAL A 268 10.76 -7.38 5.57
C VAL A 268 10.20 -7.52 6.99
N GLU A 269 10.66 -6.70 7.93
CA GLU A 269 10.22 -6.67 9.33
C GLU A 269 8.87 -5.95 9.55
N ASN A 270 8.14 -5.66 8.46
CA ASN A 270 6.83 -5.03 8.47
C ASN A 270 6.83 -3.64 9.13
N VAL A 271 7.92 -2.89 8.96
CA VAL A 271 7.97 -1.45 9.26
C VAL A 271 7.28 -0.68 8.14
N TRP A 272 6.53 0.36 8.51
CA TRP A 272 5.69 1.13 7.59
C TRP A 272 6.34 2.47 7.30
N PHE A 273 6.24 2.90 6.04
CA PHE A 273 6.86 4.13 5.57
C PHE A 273 5.82 5.02 4.88
N SER A 274 5.78 6.30 5.25
CA SER A 274 4.94 7.29 4.57
C SER A 274 5.54 7.71 3.23
N SER A 275 6.87 7.76 3.15
CA SER A 275 7.61 7.99 1.91
C SER A 275 9.00 7.40 2.01
N MET A 276 9.51 6.83 0.92
CA MET A 276 10.89 6.41 0.79
C MET A 276 11.49 7.01 -0.49
N ASP A 277 12.49 7.86 -0.35
CA ASP A 277 13.21 8.50 -1.46
C ASP A 277 14.60 7.88 -1.59
N VAL A 278 14.87 7.26 -2.75
CA VAL A 278 16.09 6.48 -3.01
C VAL A 278 16.72 6.89 -4.34
N PRO A 279 17.98 7.39 -4.33
CA PRO A 279 18.71 7.64 -5.56
C PRO A 279 19.21 6.33 -6.20
N VAL A 280 19.27 6.33 -7.53
CA VAL A 280 19.67 5.18 -8.36
C VAL A 280 20.57 5.68 -9.50
N PRO A 281 21.78 5.12 -9.73
CA PRO A 281 22.30 3.90 -9.15
C PRO A 281 22.77 4.12 -7.71
N ILE A 282 22.71 3.05 -6.92
CA ILE A 282 23.31 3.06 -5.60
C ILE A 282 24.82 2.87 -5.79
N LEU A 283 25.60 3.92 -5.53
CA LEU A 283 27.05 3.88 -5.68
C LEU A 283 27.66 3.11 -4.50
N PHE A 284 28.44 2.07 -4.79
CA PHE A 284 29.08 1.25 -3.77
C PHE A 284 30.60 1.45 -3.80
N GLU A 285 31.13 2.34 -2.96
CA GLU A 285 32.57 2.47 -2.81
C GLU A 285 33.18 1.22 -2.13
N ASN A 286 34.33 0.76 -2.63
CA ASN A 286 35.15 -0.28 -1.97
C ASN A 286 34.52 -1.68 -1.80
N SER A 287 33.41 -1.99 -2.49
CA SER A 287 32.76 -3.31 -2.42
C SER A 287 33.20 -4.27 -3.54
N SER A 288 33.13 -5.58 -3.26
CA SER A 288 33.24 -6.61 -4.29
C SER A 288 32.00 -6.54 -5.18
N TYR A 289 32.17 -6.30 -6.48
CA TYR A 289 31.09 -6.08 -7.46
C TYR A 289 29.89 -7.08 -7.36
N PRO A 290 30.07 -8.39 -7.09
CA PRO A 290 28.95 -9.31 -6.83
C PRO A 290 28.10 -9.00 -5.59
N GLU A 291 28.70 -8.50 -4.51
CA GLU A 291 27.99 -8.20 -3.25
C GLU A 291 27.12 -6.95 -3.41
N ALA A 292 27.63 -5.93 -4.10
CA ALA A 292 26.88 -4.76 -4.51
C ALA A 292 25.62 -5.12 -5.31
N ILE A 293 25.77 -5.99 -6.32
CA ILE A 293 24.64 -6.47 -7.13
C ILE A 293 23.64 -7.25 -6.29
N LYS A 294 24.13 -8.08 -5.36
CA LYS A 294 23.29 -8.84 -4.42
C LYS A 294 22.43 -7.91 -3.57
N ILE A 295 23.04 -6.91 -2.93
CA ILE A 295 22.35 -5.97 -2.04
C ILE A 295 21.39 -5.08 -2.83
N PHE A 296 21.81 -4.55 -3.99
CA PHE A 296 20.94 -3.77 -4.88
C PHE A 296 19.68 -4.55 -5.27
N GLY A 297 19.85 -5.79 -5.75
CA GLY A 297 18.74 -6.59 -6.20
C GLY A 297 17.83 -7.08 -5.07
N GLN A 298 18.41 -7.43 -3.92
CA GLN A 298 17.65 -7.77 -2.72
C GLN A 298 16.83 -6.59 -2.21
N PHE A 299 17.39 -5.38 -2.21
CA PHE A 299 16.66 -4.17 -1.82
C PHE A 299 15.40 -4.00 -2.68
N PHE A 300 15.52 -3.93 -4.00
CA PHE A 300 14.34 -3.75 -4.86
C PHE A 300 13.34 -4.90 -4.75
N ARG A 301 13.82 -6.15 -4.63
CA ARG A 301 12.94 -7.29 -4.38
C ARG A 301 12.16 -7.13 -3.06
N ARG A 302 12.82 -6.74 -1.97
CA ARG A 302 12.17 -6.55 -0.66
C ARG A 302 11.24 -5.34 -0.67
N ALA A 303 11.71 -4.20 -1.18
CA ALA A 303 11.00 -2.93 -1.22
C ALA A 303 9.77 -2.94 -2.14
N LEU A 304 9.80 -3.67 -3.26
CA LEU A 304 8.71 -3.69 -4.25
C LEU A 304 7.83 -4.95 -4.16
N ASN A 305 8.43 -6.10 -3.87
CA ASN A 305 7.75 -7.41 -3.95
C ASN A 305 7.58 -8.06 -2.58
N GLY A 306 7.94 -7.38 -1.49
CA GLY A 306 7.76 -7.84 -0.13
C GLY A 306 6.30 -8.23 0.09
N ARG A 307 6.00 -9.53 0.02
CA ARG A 307 4.70 -10.05 0.44
C ARG A 307 4.72 -10.16 1.95
N TYR A 308 3.71 -9.56 2.56
CA TYR A 308 3.15 -9.97 3.84
C TYR A 308 3.22 -11.49 3.98
N ILE A 309 4.23 -11.99 4.71
CA ILE A 309 4.32 -13.40 5.09
C ILE A 309 3.25 -13.59 6.17
N GLY A 310 2.04 -13.92 5.72
CA GLY A 310 0.94 -14.38 6.57
C GLY A 310 1.19 -15.77 7.17
N TYR A 311 2.43 -16.08 7.56
CA TYR A 311 2.80 -17.27 8.33
C TYR A 311 3.07 -16.90 9.78
N TYR A 312 2.09 -16.29 10.45
CA TYR A 312 1.93 -16.33 11.91
C TYR A 312 0.45 -16.22 12.34
N PHE A 313 -0.49 -16.65 11.48
CA PHE A 313 -1.85 -16.98 11.94
C PHE A 313 -1.94 -18.46 12.32
N ASP A 314 -1.15 -18.88 13.32
CA ASP A 314 -1.58 -19.91 14.27
C ASP A 314 -0.63 -19.99 15.49
N ALA A 315 -0.71 -19.00 16.37
CA ALA A 315 -0.34 -19.15 17.79
C ALA A 315 -0.89 -17.96 18.60
N GLY A 316 -2.17 -18.02 18.94
CA GLY A 316 -2.77 -17.34 20.09
C GLY A 316 -2.30 -15.91 20.41
N ALA A 317 -2.77 -14.92 19.67
CA ALA A 317 -2.93 -13.56 20.20
C ALA A 317 -4.14 -12.89 19.54
N THR A 318 -5.17 -12.65 20.33
CA THR A 318 -6.28 -11.77 20.00
C THR A 318 -5.76 -10.35 19.78
N HIS A 319 -5.42 -9.99 18.54
CA HIS A 319 -5.28 -8.59 18.13
C HIS A 319 -6.28 -8.27 17.04
N ARG A 320 -7.51 -8.07 17.51
CA ARG A 320 -8.58 -7.37 16.82
C ARG A 320 -8.78 -6.08 17.58
N GLY A 321 -8.35 -4.96 17.00
CA GLY A 321 -8.58 -3.64 17.57
C GLY A 321 -7.61 -2.60 17.03
N LEU A 322 -8.10 -1.80 16.07
CA LEU A 322 -7.65 -0.47 15.69
C LEU A 322 -6.47 -0.32 14.70
N VAL A 323 -6.46 -1.13 13.63
CA VAL A 323 -6.19 -0.64 12.26
C VAL A 323 -7.13 -1.39 11.30
N GLU A 324 -8.44 -1.30 11.53
CA GLU A 324 -9.45 -1.54 10.50
C GLU A 324 -9.94 -0.15 10.10
N GLU A 325 -9.44 0.41 8.97
CA GLU A 325 -10.12 1.37 8.07
C GLU A 325 -9.23 2.10 7.04
N SER A 326 -7.96 1.74 6.83
CA SER A 326 -7.17 2.37 5.74
C SER A 326 -6.63 1.34 4.77
N GLY A 327 -6.97 1.50 3.48
CA GLY A 327 -6.30 0.84 2.36
C GLY A 327 -4.86 1.36 2.17
N SER A 328 -4.09 1.46 3.25
CA SER A 328 -2.75 2.02 3.26
C SER A 328 -1.73 0.95 2.89
N SER A 329 -0.95 1.24 1.86
CA SER A 329 0.23 0.48 1.49
C SER A 329 1.28 0.52 2.61
N GLN A 330 2.02 -0.58 2.82
CA GLN A 330 3.16 -0.61 3.74
C GLN A 330 4.16 0.51 3.43
N LEU A 331 4.34 0.80 2.14
CA LEU A 331 5.07 1.95 1.63
C LEU A 331 4.08 2.89 0.91
N ALA A 332 3.67 3.97 1.56
CA ALA A 332 2.63 4.85 1.01
C ALA A 332 3.08 5.57 -0.27
N GLU A 333 4.36 5.96 -0.36
CA GLU A 333 4.97 6.45 -1.60
C GLU A 333 6.43 5.99 -1.72
N LEU A 334 6.80 5.50 -2.90
CA LEU A 334 8.19 5.25 -3.29
C LEU A 334 8.62 6.29 -4.32
N LYS A 335 9.67 7.05 -4.00
CA LYS A 335 10.32 8.02 -4.90
C LYS A 335 11.68 7.45 -5.32
N LEU A 336 11.89 7.28 -6.62
CA LEU A 336 13.15 6.80 -7.19
C LEU A 336 13.75 7.88 -8.08
N ALA A 337 14.94 8.36 -7.74
CA ALA A 337 15.69 9.31 -8.54
C ALA A 337 16.69 8.56 -9.43
N CYS A 338 16.34 8.35 -10.70
CA CYS A 338 17.16 7.65 -11.68
C CYS A 338 18.12 8.62 -12.38
N ASP A 339 19.40 8.52 -12.04
CA ASP A 339 20.51 9.32 -12.57
C ASP A 339 20.90 8.91 -14.01
N ALA A 340 21.43 9.88 -14.77
CA ALA A 340 21.83 9.69 -16.15
C ALA A 340 22.98 8.69 -16.34
N THR A 341 23.81 8.46 -15.33
CA THR A 341 24.95 7.53 -15.33
C THR A 341 24.57 6.10 -14.97
N MET A 342 23.34 5.86 -14.52
CA MET A 342 22.82 4.54 -14.16
C MET A 342 23.16 3.50 -15.26
N PRO A 343 23.77 2.36 -14.90
CA PRO A 343 24.13 1.35 -15.88
C PRO A 343 22.89 0.60 -16.36
N PRO A 344 22.87 0.08 -17.61
CA PRO A 344 21.73 -0.67 -18.14
C PRO A 344 21.25 -1.79 -17.21
N ARG A 345 22.18 -2.54 -16.60
CA ARG A 345 21.88 -3.62 -15.65
C ARG A 345 20.95 -3.20 -14.51
N ASP A 346 21.19 -2.03 -13.93
CA ASP A 346 20.46 -1.57 -12.76
C ASP A 346 19.01 -1.25 -13.12
N ILE A 347 18.75 -0.80 -14.35
CA ILE A 347 17.37 -0.54 -14.79
C ILE A 347 16.67 -1.86 -15.13
N GLU A 348 17.39 -2.85 -15.67
CA GLU A 348 16.83 -4.20 -15.85
C GLU A 348 16.43 -4.82 -14.51
N ALA A 349 17.31 -4.70 -13.52
CA ALA A 349 17.11 -5.18 -12.16
C ALA A 349 15.92 -4.50 -11.47
N MET A 350 15.90 -3.16 -11.48
CA MET A 350 14.82 -2.36 -10.91
C MET A 350 13.48 -2.67 -11.61
N CYS A 351 13.42 -2.59 -12.94
CA CYS A 351 12.19 -2.82 -13.68
C CYS A 351 11.71 -4.28 -13.64
N SER A 352 12.60 -5.27 -13.52
CA SER A 352 12.20 -6.66 -13.30
C SER A 352 11.52 -6.86 -11.95
N ALA A 353 11.92 -6.12 -10.91
CA ALA A 353 11.21 -6.07 -9.64
C ALA A 353 9.89 -5.31 -9.76
N MET A 354 9.88 -4.13 -10.40
CA MET A 354 8.66 -3.32 -10.55
C MET A 354 7.51 -4.05 -11.24
N ALA A 355 7.81 -4.99 -12.15
CA ALA A 355 6.80 -5.85 -12.77
C ALA A 355 5.96 -6.67 -11.77
N LEU A 356 6.38 -6.75 -10.51
CA LEU A 356 5.75 -7.50 -9.43
C LEU A 356 5.42 -6.62 -8.21
N ILE A 357 5.34 -5.29 -8.39
CA ILE A 357 5.14 -4.34 -7.30
C ILE A 357 3.84 -4.59 -6.52
N GLN A 358 3.93 -4.73 -5.19
CA GLN A 358 2.79 -5.02 -4.31
C GLN A 358 2.79 -4.20 -3.02
N THR A 359 3.86 -3.48 -2.74
CA THR A 359 4.10 -2.80 -1.45
C THR A 359 3.63 -1.35 -1.43
N THR A 360 3.39 -0.75 -2.60
CA THR A 360 3.06 0.68 -2.74
C THR A 360 1.95 0.97 -3.76
N GLU A 361 1.13 1.97 -3.46
CA GLU A 361 0.09 2.51 -4.34
C GLU A 361 0.52 3.77 -5.09
N LYS A 362 1.57 4.47 -4.62
CA LYS A 362 2.11 5.68 -5.25
C LYS A 362 3.59 5.49 -5.59
N LEU A 363 3.90 5.61 -6.88
CA LEU A 363 5.27 5.52 -7.38
C LEU A 363 5.63 6.80 -8.13
N SER A 364 6.76 7.39 -7.75
CA SER A 364 7.31 8.60 -8.36
C SER A 364 8.70 8.30 -8.91
N LEU A 365 8.90 8.50 -10.21
CA LEU A 365 10.19 8.30 -10.88
C LEU A 365 10.68 9.63 -11.42
N PHE A 366 11.82 10.10 -10.92
CA PHE A 366 12.57 11.19 -11.53
C PHE A 366 13.56 10.58 -12.52
N LEU A 367 13.37 10.82 -13.82
CA LEU A 367 14.14 10.18 -14.89
C LEU A 367 15.11 11.18 -15.53
N GLU A 368 16.36 11.23 -15.06
CA GLU A 368 17.40 12.03 -15.70
C GLU A 368 18.00 11.26 -16.89
N LEU A 369 17.35 11.36 -18.05
CA LEU A 369 17.80 10.65 -19.26
C LEU A 369 18.76 11.51 -20.08
N GLU A 370 19.95 10.98 -20.41
CA GLU A 370 20.90 11.66 -21.29
C GLU A 370 20.30 11.91 -22.70
N PRO A 371 20.19 13.16 -23.18
CA PRO A 371 19.52 13.45 -24.44
C PRO A 371 20.25 13.00 -25.70
N LEU A 372 21.51 12.58 -25.61
CA LEU A 372 22.33 12.23 -26.77
C LEU A 372 22.46 10.71 -26.98
N ASP A 373 22.27 9.90 -25.94
CA ASP A 373 22.35 8.44 -26.05
C ASP A 373 20.99 7.82 -26.39
N ARG A 374 20.72 7.74 -27.70
CA ARG A 374 19.50 7.14 -28.22
C ARG A 374 19.32 5.68 -27.81
N GLN A 375 20.40 4.88 -27.82
CA GLN A 375 20.29 3.45 -27.57
C GLN A 375 19.95 3.19 -26.09
N LYS A 376 20.56 3.95 -25.19
CA LYS A 376 20.25 3.93 -23.76
C LYS A 376 18.80 4.35 -23.49
N ARG A 377 18.31 5.44 -24.10
CA ARG A 377 16.91 5.85 -23.95
C ARG A 377 15.91 4.79 -24.43
N GLU A 378 16.11 4.23 -25.62
CA GLU A 378 15.23 3.18 -26.15
C GLU A 378 15.21 1.97 -25.21
N HIS A 379 16.36 1.61 -24.63
CA HIS A 379 16.46 0.54 -23.65
C HIS A 379 15.68 0.85 -22.37
N TYR A 380 15.80 2.07 -21.83
CA TYR A 380 15.08 2.52 -20.63
C TYR A 380 13.58 2.49 -20.84
N TRP A 381 13.09 3.02 -21.96
CA TRP A 381 11.66 3.04 -22.27
C TRP A 381 11.08 1.64 -22.47
N LYS A 382 11.84 0.68 -23.02
CA LYS A 382 11.42 -0.73 -23.09
C LYS A 382 11.27 -1.33 -21.69
N TRP A 383 12.23 -1.10 -20.81
CA TRP A 383 12.19 -1.62 -19.44
C TRP A 383 11.09 -0.99 -18.59
N LEU A 384 10.87 0.33 -18.71
CA LEU A 384 9.74 1.01 -18.08
C LEU A 384 8.39 0.50 -18.60
N ALA A 385 8.27 0.28 -19.92
CA ALA A 385 7.08 -0.35 -20.50
C ALA A 385 6.83 -1.75 -19.90
N TYR A 386 7.88 -2.55 -19.78
CA TYR A 386 7.78 -3.88 -19.21
C TYR A 386 7.40 -3.85 -17.72
N GLY A 387 8.15 -3.09 -16.92
CA GLY A 387 8.03 -3.05 -15.47
C GLY A 387 6.71 -2.45 -14.97
N LEU A 388 6.12 -1.50 -15.72
CA LEU A 388 4.92 -0.78 -15.27
C LEU A 388 3.65 -1.17 -16.03
N PHE A 389 3.76 -1.61 -17.28
CA PHE A 389 2.61 -1.69 -18.18
C PHE A 389 2.44 -3.04 -18.91
N SER A 390 3.40 -3.97 -18.80
CA SER A 390 3.26 -5.31 -19.40
C SER A 390 2.06 -6.07 -18.82
N LYS A 391 1.60 -7.12 -19.51
CA LYS A 391 0.57 -8.05 -18.98
C LYS A 391 0.97 -8.61 -17.62
N ARG A 392 2.27 -8.82 -17.39
CA ARG A 392 2.82 -9.24 -16.10
C ARG A 392 2.62 -8.15 -15.05
N ALA A 393 3.08 -6.93 -15.31
CA ALA A 393 2.90 -5.81 -14.38
C ALA A 393 1.41 -5.59 -14.04
N GLN A 394 0.51 -5.65 -15.03
CA GLN A 394 -0.93 -5.50 -14.82
C GLN A 394 -1.54 -6.58 -13.90
N ALA A 395 -0.97 -7.79 -13.87
CA ALA A 395 -1.47 -8.89 -13.04
C ALA A 395 -1.05 -8.79 -11.56
N PHE A 396 0.03 -8.05 -11.28
CA PHE A 396 0.63 -7.97 -9.94
C PHE A 396 0.58 -6.57 -9.31
N SER A 397 0.60 -5.50 -10.11
CA SER A 397 0.78 -4.13 -9.65
C SER A 397 -0.30 -3.65 -8.69
N SER A 398 0.13 -3.09 -7.56
CA SER A 398 -0.69 -2.30 -6.63
C SER A 398 -0.73 -0.80 -6.95
N VAL A 399 0.07 -0.33 -7.92
CA VAL A 399 0.22 1.11 -8.18
C VAL A 399 -1.08 1.71 -8.73
N LYS A 400 -1.58 2.74 -8.04
CA LYS A 400 -2.73 3.55 -8.45
C LYS A 400 -2.33 4.92 -8.99
N THR A 401 -1.22 5.47 -8.48
CA THR A 401 -0.68 6.77 -8.89
C THR A 401 0.76 6.60 -9.37
N LEU A 402 1.03 7.04 -10.59
CA LEU A 402 2.36 7.05 -11.17
C LEU A 402 2.73 8.48 -11.58
N THR A 403 3.84 8.98 -11.06
CA THR A 403 4.41 10.28 -11.42
C THR A 403 5.73 10.04 -12.15
N LEU A 404 5.87 10.61 -13.35
CA LEU A 404 7.12 10.58 -14.10
C LEU A 404 7.62 12.02 -14.29
N THR A 405 8.74 12.37 -13.68
CA THR A 405 9.39 13.69 -13.80
C THR A 405 10.77 13.55 -14.45
N GLY A 406 11.48 14.67 -14.68
CA GLY A 406 12.82 14.67 -15.29
C GLY A 406 12.86 14.38 -16.79
N ILE A 407 11.74 14.05 -17.42
CA ILE A 407 11.67 13.74 -18.86
C ILE A 407 11.90 15.01 -19.70
N GLN A 408 13.14 15.23 -20.14
CA GLN A 408 13.49 16.39 -20.96
C GLN A 408 12.95 16.29 -22.40
N GLN A 409 12.99 15.09 -22.99
CA GLN A 409 12.54 14.83 -24.37
C GLN A 409 11.92 13.45 -24.49
N LEU A 410 10.77 13.36 -25.17
CA LEU A 410 10.13 12.12 -25.60
C LEU A 410 9.94 12.16 -27.11
N ASN A 411 10.70 11.34 -27.84
CA ASN A 411 10.66 11.33 -29.30
C ASN A 411 9.86 10.13 -29.87
N ALA A 412 9.65 10.11 -31.19
CA ALA A 412 8.89 9.04 -31.84
C ALA A 412 9.54 7.65 -31.70
N THR A 413 10.88 7.56 -31.63
CA THR A 413 11.59 6.29 -31.48
C THR A 413 11.47 5.74 -30.06
N ASP A 414 11.43 6.61 -29.05
CA ASP A 414 11.17 6.25 -27.65
C ASP A 414 9.76 5.67 -27.50
N VAL A 415 8.76 6.32 -28.10
CA VAL A 415 7.36 5.84 -28.11
C VAL A 415 7.23 4.52 -28.85
N GLN A 416 7.94 4.33 -29.97
CA GLN A 416 7.97 3.05 -30.68
C GLN A 416 8.59 1.93 -29.84
N ALA A 417 9.70 2.21 -29.15
CA ALA A 417 10.35 1.25 -28.27
C ALA A 417 9.43 0.83 -27.10
N PHE A 418 8.75 1.80 -26.50
CA PHE A 418 7.76 1.58 -25.44
C PHE A 418 6.56 0.74 -25.93
N THR A 419 5.95 1.15 -27.04
CA THR A 419 4.76 0.47 -27.59
C THR A 419 5.05 -0.93 -28.13
N ALA A 420 6.26 -1.19 -28.62
CA ALA A 420 6.67 -2.52 -29.06
C ALA A 420 6.57 -3.56 -27.93
N ILE A 421 6.95 -3.20 -26.70
CA ILE A 421 6.84 -4.08 -25.54
C ILE A 421 5.38 -4.35 -25.17
N LEU A 422 4.52 -3.32 -25.21
CA LEU A 422 3.10 -3.47 -24.88
C LEU A 422 2.34 -4.34 -25.89
N ALA A 423 2.73 -4.27 -27.16
CA ALA A 423 2.14 -5.06 -28.23
C ALA A 423 2.72 -6.48 -28.33
N SER A 424 3.80 -6.78 -27.63
CA SER A 424 4.46 -8.09 -27.69
C SER A 424 3.70 -9.13 -26.87
N GLU A 425 3.49 -10.31 -27.46
CA GLU A 425 3.05 -11.50 -26.72
C GLU A 425 4.19 -12.13 -25.90
N HIS A 426 5.44 -11.85 -26.29
CA HIS A 426 6.66 -12.36 -25.66
C HIS A 426 7.59 -11.20 -25.27
N PRO A 427 7.19 -10.34 -24.31
CA PRO A 427 7.93 -9.14 -23.99
C PRO A 427 9.32 -9.44 -23.40
N GLU A 428 9.48 -10.53 -22.65
CA GLU A 428 10.77 -10.95 -22.08
C GLU A 428 11.80 -11.24 -23.18
N GLU A 429 11.41 -11.98 -24.23
CA GLU A 429 12.29 -12.26 -25.37
C GLU A 429 12.62 -11.00 -26.17
N MET A 430 11.65 -10.08 -26.29
CA MET A 430 11.84 -8.81 -27.00
C MET A 430 12.79 -7.85 -26.27
N LEU A 431 12.81 -7.84 -24.93
CA LEU A 431 13.74 -7.03 -24.14
C LEU A 431 15.18 -7.39 -24.45
N PHE A 432 15.47 -8.69 -24.56
CA PHE A 432 16.83 -9.21 -24.77
C PHE A 432 17.17 -9.51 -26.24
N GLY A 433 16.21 -9.37 -27.15
CA GLY A 433 16.39 -9.69 -28.57
C GLY A 433 16.67 -11.18 -28.81
N THR A 434 16.18 -12.05 -27.92
CA THR A 434 16.39 -13.50 -28.00
C THR A 434 15.34 -14.17 -28.88
N PRO A 435 15.69 -15.30 -29.53
CA PRO A 435 14.73 -16.04 -30.35
C PRO A 435 13.65 -16.72 -29.49
N ARG A 436 12.50 -17.01 -30.11
CA ARG A 436 11.40 -17.70 -29.46
C ARG A 436 11.79 -19.08 -28.94
N GLY A 437 11.54 -19.31 -27.65
CA GLY A 437 11.69 -20.63 -27.00
C GLY A 437 10.75 -21.69 -27.56
N ARG A 438 11.06 -22.97 -27.32
CA ARG A 438 10.13 -24.09 -27.59
C ARG A 438 9.13 -24.30 -26.45
N VAL A 439 9.50 -23.88 -25.24
CA VAL A 439 8.65 -23.93 -24.05
C VAL A 439 8.14 -22.52 -23.78
N ASP A 440 6.83 -22.39 -23.58
CA ASP A 440 6.22 -21.10 -23.29
C ASP A 440 6.70 -20.50 -21.95
N GLU A 441 6.71 -19.17 -21.87
CA GLU A 441 7.14 -18.44 -20.69
C GLU A 441 6.20 -18.73 -19.52
N ARG A 442 6.78 -19.15 -18.39
CA ARG A 442 6.03 -19.57 -17.21
C ARG A 442 6.70 -19.13 -15.92
N GLY A 443 5.90 -19.12 -14.85
CA GLY A 443 6.37 -18.81 -13.50
C GLY A 443 7.19 -19.95 -12.92
N ALA A 444 8.28 -19.60 -12.24
CA ALA A 444 9.08 -20.54 -11.49
C ALA A 444 9.56 -19.91 -10.17
N THR A 445 9.98 -20.78 -9.26
CA THR A 445 10.68 -20.43 -8.03
C THR A 445 12.08 -21.03 -8.10
N ILE A 446 13.10 -20.19 -7.93
CA ILE A 446 14.50 -20.63 -7.79
C ILE A 446 14.70 -21.12 -6.35
N THR A 447 15.27 -22.31 -6.21
CA THR A 447 15.60 -22.92 -4.91
C THR A 447 16.62 -22.07 -4.15
N SER A 448 16.46 -21.98 -2.82
CA SER A 448 17.42 -21.28 -1.95
C SER A 448 18.85 -21.85 -2.09
N GLY A 449 19.84 -20.96 -2.09
CA GLY A 449 21.26 -21.28 -2.07
C GLY A 449 21.84 -21.78 -3.40
N THR A 450 21.08 -21.78 -4.50
CA THR A 450 21.56 -22.28 -5.80
C THR A 450 22.40 -21.24 -6.56
N PRO A 451 23.35 -21.70 -7.41
CA PRO A 451 24.23 -20.83 -8.16
C PRO A 451 23.55 -20.21 -9.40
N ILE A 452 23.33 -18.90 -9.35
CA ILE A 452 22.73 -18.09 -10.41
C ILE A 452 23.82 -17.45 -11.28
N ARG A 453 23.73 -17.60 -12.61
CA ARG A 453 24.53 -16.82 -13.56
C ARG A 453 23.84 -15.49 -13.85
N TRP A 454 24.56 -14.39 -13.70
CA TRP A 454 24.00 -13.04 -13.83
C TRP A 454 24.82 -12.14 -14.78
N GLU A 455 26.07 -12.52 -15.08
CA GLU A 455 26.95 -11.74 -15.93
C GLU A 455 26.89 -12.24 -17.39
N PHE A 456 26.66 -11.29 -18.31
CA PHE A 456 26.56 -11.55 -19.75
C PHE A 456 27.47 -10.58 -20.51
N ASP A 457 28.04 -11.04 -21.62
CA ASP A 457 28.82 -10.22 -22.54
C ASP A 457 27.94 -9.32 -23.44
N ARG A 458 28.57 -8.54 -24.31
CA ARG A 458 27.84 -7.61 -25.21
C ARG A 458 27.01 -8.34 -26.26
N GLU A 459 27.35 -9.59 -26.53
CA GLU A 459 26.65 -10.49 -27.44
C GLU A 459 25.52 -11.25 -26.73
N GLY A 460 25.36 -11.07 -25.42
CA GLY A 460 24.32 -11.69 -24.60
C GLY A 460 24.62 -13.13 -24.19
N HIS A 461 25.87 -13.57 -24.26
CA HIS A 461 26.31 -14.88 -23.77
C HIS A 461 26.76 -14.80 -22.31
N PRO A 462 26.56 -15.87 -21.51
CA PRO A 462 26.99 -15.89 -20.11
C PRO A 462 28.52 -15.87 -19.99
N VAL A 463 29.04 -15.03 -19.09
CA VAL A 463 30.48 -14.98 -18.77
C VAL A 463 30.85 -16.16 -17.86
N VAL A 464 31.47 -17.18 -18.44
CA VAL A 464 31.70 -18.50 -17.81
C VAL A 464 32.62 -18.45 -16.58
N ASN A 465 33.52 -17.47 -16.50
CA ASN A 465 34.48 -17.32 -15.39
C ASN A 465 33.99 -16.36 -14.29
N SER A 466 32.76 -15.87 -14.38
CA SER A 466 32.17 -14.99 -13.37
C SER A 466 31.83 -15.76 -12.09
N ARG A 467 31.79 -15.07 -10.95
CA ARG A 467 31.30 -15.66 -9.70
C ARG A 467 29.78 -15.79 -9.78
N TYR A 468 29.25 -16.96 -9.40
CA TYR A 468 27.81 -17.16 -9.26
C TYR A 468 27.26 -16.28 -8.13
N LEU A 469 26.02 -15.81 -8.30
CA LEU A 469 25.23 -15.29 -7.19
C LEU A 469 24.55 -16.47 -6.48
N ALA A 470 24.44 -16.38 -5.16
CA ALA A 470 23.62 -17.30 -4.37
C ALA A 470 22.86 -16.48 -3.33
N LEU A 471 21.57 -16.74 -3.23
CA LEU A 471 20.66 -16.08 -2.30
C LEU A 471 20.16 -17.13 -1.31
N GLU A 472 20.24 -16.83 -0.02
CA GLU A 472 19.84 -17.76 1.05
C GLU A 472 18.31 -17.94 1.14
N GLU A 473 17.56 -17.13 0.40
CA GLU A 473 16.10 -17.20 0.31
C GLU A 473 15.68 -17.78 -1.04
N GLU A 474 14.56 -18.53 -1.05
CA GLU A 474 13.91 -18.91 -2.31
C GLU A 474 13.44 -17.68 -3.07
N ILE A 475 13.51 -17.73 -4.40
CA ILE A 475 13.14 -16.59 -5.25
C ILE A 475 11.88 -16.97 -6.04
N PRO A 476 10.69 -16.63 -5.52
CA PRO A 476 9.44 -16.92 -6.21
C PRO A 476 9.21 -15.95 -7.37
N SER A 477 8.22 -16.27 -8.20
CA SER A 477 7.74 -15.39 -9.27
C SER A 477 8.85 -14.97 -10.26
N VAL A 478 9.81 -15.87 -10.49
CA VAL A 478 10.77 -15.78 -11.59
C VAL A 478 10.06 -16.16 -12.89
N ARG A 479 10.49 -15.57 -14.01
CA ARG A 479 9.87 -15.80 -15.31
C ARG A 479 10.88 -16.43 -16.26
N THR A 480 10.59 -17.62 -16.77
CA THR A 480 11.44 -18.26 -17.79
C THR A 480 11.13 -17.70 -19.16
N PHE A 481 12.14 -17.58 -20.02
CA PHE A 481 11.98 -17.16 -21.42
C PHE A 481 13.04 -17.81 -22.32
N SER A 482 12.80 -17.85 -23.63
CA SER A 482 13.74 -18.47 -24.60
C SER A 482 14.13 -19.93 -24.28
N ASP A 483 13.29 -20.66 -23.54
CA ASP A 483 13.58 -22.03 -23.12
C ASP A 483 13.40 -23.00 -24.30
N ASP A 484 14.47 -23.67 -24.70
CA ASP A 484 14.43 -24.68 -25.77
C ASP A 484 13.91 -26.05 -25.31
N GLY A 485 13.67 -26.22 -24.01
CA GLY A 485 13.18 -27.45 -23.39
C GLY A 485 14.22 -28.55 -23.23
N GLU A 486 15.45 -28.34 -23.71
CA GLU A 486 16.51 -29.36 -23.76
C GLU A 486 17.73 -28.97 -22.93
N ARG A 487 18.13 -27.69 -22.94
CA ARG A 487 19.31 -27.21 -22.22
C ARG A 487 19.12 -27.31 -20.71
N GLU A 488 20.25 -27.56 -20.05
CA GLU A 488 20.36 -27.55 -18.58
C GLU A 488 20.17 -26.13 -18.02
N TRP A 489 20.77 -25.13 -18.66
CA TRP A 489 20.66 -23.73 -18.25
C TRP A 489 19.51 -23.05 -19.00
N VAL A 490 18.62 -22.42 -18.24
CA VAL A 490 17.44 -21.74 -18.74
C VAL A 490 17.58 -20.24 -18.46
N ASP A 491 17.29 -19.40 -19.46
CA ASP A 491 17.21 -17.95 -19.27
C ASP A 491 16.00 -17.61 -18.40
N VAL A 492 16.27 -16.85 -17.34
CA VAL A 492 15.29 -16.47 -16.33
C VAL A 492 15.37 -14.98 -16.05
N LEU A 493 14.21 -14.35 -15.98
CA LEU A 493 14.09 -12.97 -15.50
C LEU A 493 13.82 -13.01 -14.00
N VAL A 494 14.81 -12.57 -13.23
CA VAL A 494 14.80 -12.60 -11.77
C VAL A 494 14.44 -11.20 -11.26
N PRO A 495 13.38 -11.06 -10.43
CA PRO A 495 12.99 -9.77 -9.87
C PRO A 495 14.11 -9.16 -9.03
N GLY A 496 14.54 -7.94 -9.36
CA GLY A 496 15.67 -7.26 -8.70
C GLY A 496 17.02 -7.56 -9.33
N PHE A 497 17.12 -8.50 -10.27
CA PHE A 497 18.41 -8.94 -10.84
C PHE A 497 18.45 -8.90 -12.37
N GLY A 498 17.32 -8.62 -13.03
CA GLY A 498 17.22 -8.61 -14.48
C GLY A 498 17.41 -10.00 -15.08
N ARG A 499 18.17 -10.09 -16.18
CA ARG A 499 18.48 -11.36 -16.84
C ARG A 499 19.44 -12.20 -16.01
N CYS A 500 19.11 -13.46 -15.83
CA CYS A 500 19.96 -14.47 -15.23
C CYS A 500 19.81 -15.81 -15.97
N GLN A 501 20.66 -16.79 -15.65
CA GLN A 501 20.47 -18.19 -16.00
C GLN A 501 20.53 -19.05 -14.75
N GLU A 502 19.65 -20.04 -14.69
CA GLU A 502 19.63 -21.07 -13.65
C GLU A 502 19.52 -22.46 -14.25
N GLN A 503 19.96 -23.46 -13.48
CA GLN A 503 19.80 -24.85 -13.88
C GLN A 503 18.34 -25.25 -13.78
N ARG A 504 17.84 -25.96 -14.79
CA ARG A 504 16.46 -26.45 -14.86
C ARG A 504 16.05 -27.25 -13.63
N THR A 505 16.97 -28.00 -13.03
CA THR A 505 16.72 -28.79 -11.81
C THR A 505 16.52 -27.94 -10.56
N ASN A 506 16.98 -26.68 -10.59
CA ASN A 506 16.84 -25.71 -9.50
C ASN A 506 15.61 -24.80 -9.70
N LEU A 507 14.85 -25.00 -10.79
CA LEU A 507 13.62 -24.30 -11.07
C LEU A 507 12.43 -25.19 -10.69
N SER A 508 11.74 -24.80 -9.63
CA SER A 508 10.43 -25.35 -9.31
C SER A 508 9.38 -24.52 -10.05
N PHE A 509 8.81 -25.09 -11.10
CA PHE A 509 7.74 -24.41 -11.83
C PHE A 509 6.51 -24.35 -10.93
N GLU A 510 5.86 -23.17 -10.89
CA GLU A 510 4.55 -23.07 -10.26
C GLU A 510 3.69 -24.16 -10.91
N CYS A 511 3.28 -25.16 -10.12
CA CYS A 511 2.51 -26.26 -10.66
C CYS A 511 1.21 -25.69 -11.22
N ASP A 512 1.14 -25.59 -12.55
CA ASP A 512 -0.10 -25.92 -13.21
C ASP A 512 -0.38 -27.36 -12.83
N VAL A 513 -1.13 -27.50 -11.73
CA VAL A 513 -1.79 -28.74 -11.39
C VAL A 513 -2.52 -29.16 -12.66
N ASP A 514 -2.04 -30.19 -13.35
CA ASP A 514 -2.77 -30.76 -14.47
C ASP A 514 -4.07 -31.34 -13.90
N GLU A 515 -5.15 -30.57 -13.99
CA GLU A 515 -6.45 -30.97 -13.46
C GLU A 515 -6.92 -32.29 -14.11
N ASN A 516 -6.53 -32.54 -15.37
CA ASN A 516 -6.80 -33.81 -16.05
C ASN A 516 -5.95 -34.96 -15.50
N ALA A 517 -4.73 -34.72 -15.05
CA ALA A 517 -3.95 -35.74 -14.33
C ALA A 517 -4.64 -36.15 -13.03
N ILE A 518 -5.24 -35.21 -12.28
CA ILE A 518 -6.03 -35.52 -11.07
C ILE A 518 -7.26 -36.36 -11.44
N ILE A 519 -8.02 -35.93 -12.44
CA ILE A 519 -9.24 -36.64 -12.91
C ILE A 519 -8.91 -38.05 -13.40
N ARG A 520 -7.78 -38.24 -14.10
CA ARG A 520 -7.32 -39.56 -14.57
C ARG A 520 -6.81 -40.46 -13.45
N SER A 521 -6.14 -39.88 -12.44
CA SER A 521 -5.54 -40.63 -11.34
C SER A 521 -6.58 -41.15 -10.34
N CYS A 522 -7.77 -40.56 -10.29
CA CYS A 522 -8.83 -40.92 -9.35
C CYS A 522 -10.06 -41.51 -10.09
N PRO A 523 -10.07 -42.81 -10.41
CA PRO A 523 -11.13 -43.42 -11.23
C PRO A 523 -12.50 -43.47 -10.54
N ASN A 524 -12.54 -43.40 -9.20
CA ASN A 524 -13.77 -43.37 -8.41
C ASN A 524 -14.23 -41.94 -8.05
N LEU A 525 -13.48 -40.90 -8.46
CA LEU A 525 -13.83 -39.51 -8.20
C LEU A 525 -15.10 -39.15 -8.97
N GLN A 526 -16.16 -38.84 -8.23
CA GLN A 526 -17.46 -38.44 -8.77
C GLN A 526 -17.61 -36.92 -8.80
N GLU A 527 -16.98 -36.20 -7.88
CA GLU A 527 -17.08 -34.75 -7.77
C GLU A 527 -15.71 -34.19 -7.35
N VAL A 528 -15.32 -33.05 -7.93
CA VAL A 528 -14.09 -32.35 -7.58
C VAL A 528 -14.27 -30.85 -7.70
N THR A 529 -13.73 -30.10 -6.74
CA THR A 529 -13.72 -28.63 -6.78
C THR A 529 -12.29 -28.16 -6.99
N PHE A 530 -12.09 -27.36 -8.04
CA PHE A 530 -10.86 -26.63 -8.29
C PHE A 530 -11.08 -25.18 -7.92
N SER A 531 -10.21 -24.64 -7.06
CA SER A 531 -10.23 -23.26 -6.62
C SER A 531 -8.98 -22.54 -7.07
N ARG A 532 -9.12 -21.52 -7.92
CA ARG A 532 -8.04 -20.64 -8.36
C ARG A 532 -8.42 -19.17 -8.18
N ARG A 533 -7.43 -18.29 -8.21
CA ARG A 533 -7.50 -16.86 -7.81
C ARG A 533 -8.77 -16.10 -8.24
N LEU A 534 -9.37 -16.40 -9.40
CA LEU A 534 -10.55 -15.70 -9.93
C LEU A 534 -11.80 -16.59 -10.06
N ILE A 535 -11.64 -17.92 -10.05
CA ILE A 535 -12.69 -18.87 -10.44
C ILE A 535 -12.58 -20.10 -9.53
N ASP A 536 -13.70 -20.47 -8.89
CA ASP A 536 -13.89 -21.79 -8.31
C ASP A 536 -14.89 -22.58 -9.16
N VAL A 537 -14.52 -23.79 -9.54
CA VAL A 537 -15.32 -24.67 -10.39
C VAL A 537 -15.48 -26.01 -9.70
N GLN A 538 -16.73 -26.43 -9.54
CA GLN A 538 -17.08 -27.77 -9.12
C GLN A 538 -17.53 -28.59 -10.34
N LEU A 539 -16.82 -29.69 -10.57
CA LEU A 539 -17.10 -30.65 -11.61
C LEU A 539 -17.83 -31.85 -11.03
N ASP A 540 -18.88 -32.29 -11.73
CA ASP A 540 -19.50 -33.59 -11.55
C ASP A 540 -19.11 -34.52 -12.71
N LEU A 541 -18.54 -35.64 -12.34
CA LEU A 541 -18.04 -36.69 -13.22
C LEU A 541 -18.90 -37.96 -13.10
N SER A 542 -19.94 -37.95 -12.27
CA SER A 542 -20.76 -39.12 -11.95
C SER A 542 -21.37 -39.78 -13.19
N GLU A 543 -21.82 -39.02 -14.18
CA GLU A 543 -22.37 -39.55 -15.44
C GLU A 543 -21.31 -40.36 -16.22
N TYR A 544 -20.09 -39.83 -16.36
CA TYR A 544 -18.99 -40.52 -17.02
C TYR A 544 -18.58 -41.79 -16.27
N ARG A 545 -18.57 -41.74 -14.94
CA ARG A 545 -18.25 -42.91 -14.10
C ARG A 545 -19.36 -43.97 -14.13
N ALA A 546 -20.62 -43.57 -14.09
CA ALA A 546 -21.77 -44.48 -14.14
C ALA A 546 -21.88 -45.19 -15.49
N THR A 547 -21.49 -44.51 -16.58
CA THR A 547 -21.51 -45.05 -17.95
C THR A 547 -20.23 -45.77 -18.35
N ASN A 548 -19.21 -45.81 -17.48
CA ASN A 548 -17.86 -46.30 -17.79
C ASN A 548 -17.27 -45.66 -19.05
N THR A 549 -17.61 -44.40 -19.32
CA THR A 549 -17.07 -43.65 -20.46
C THR A 549 -15.81 -42.89 -20.03
N PRO A 550 -14.77 -42.83 -20.89
CA PRO A 550 -13.58 -42.04 -20.58
C PRO A 550 -13.95 -40.56 -20.53
N ILE A 551 -13.49 -39.87 -19.49
CA ILE A 551 -13.67 -38.42 -19.38
C ILE A 551 -12.72 -37.78 -20.39
N PRO A 552 -13.21 -36.93 -21.31
CA PRO A 552 -12.37 -36.18 -22.23
C PRO A 552 -11.52 -35.15 -21.48
N ASP A 553 -10.35 -34.80 -22.04
CA ASP A 553 -9.49 -33.78 -21.44
C ASP A 553 -10.22 -32.42 -21.39
N LEU A 554 -10.34 -31.88 -20.18
CA LEU A 554 -10.99 -30.61 -19.88
C LEU A 554 -9.96 -29.49 -19.98
N THR A 555 -10.27 -28.44 -20.74
CA THR A 555 -9.39 -27.26 -20.86
C THR A 555 -9.90 -26.15 -19.95
N PHE A 556 -9.07 -25.64 -19.05
CA PHE A 556 -9.44 -24.57 -18.12
C PHE A 556 -8.70 -23.27 -18.44
N GLN A 557 -9.43 -22.15 -18.51
CA GLN A 557 -8.88 -20.80 -18.69
C GLN A 557 -8.99 -19.99 -17.38
N TRP A 558 -8.16 -20.34 -16.39
CA TRP A 558 -8.25 -19.81 -15.02
C TRP A 558 -7.98 -18.31 -14.89
N SER A 559 -7.23 -17.73 -15.83
CA SER A 559 -6.77 -16.33 -15.81
C SER A 559 -7.70 -15.36 -16.55
N ASP A 560 -8.66 -15.85 -17.33
CA ASP A 560 -9.59 -15.03 -18.11
C ASP A 560 -11.04 -15.51 -17.94
N VAL A 561 -11.78 -14.81 -17.07
CA VAL A 561 -13.21 -15.05 -16.82
C VAL A 561 -14.05 -14.98 -18.11
N THR A 562 -13.64 -14.16 -19.07
CA THR A 562 -14.35 -13.97 -20.35
C THR A 562 -14.21 -15.20 -21.21
N GLU A 563 -13.00 -15.72 -21.35
CA GLU A 563 -12.73 -16.92 -22.14
C GLU A 563 -13.32 -18.16 -21.45
N PHE A 564 -13.22 -18.23 -20.12
CA PHE A 564 -13.87 -19.27 -19.32
C PHE A 564 -15.40 -19.26 -19.52
N ALA A 565 -16.03 -18.09 -19.50
CA ALA A 565 -17.46 -17.95 -19.78
C ALA A 565 -17.82 -18.34 -21.22
N LYS A 566 -16.97 -18.03 -22.21
CA LYS A 566 -17.18 -18.50 -23.60
C LYS A 566 -17.12 -20.02 -23.71
N GLN A 567 -16.18 -20.66 -23.01
CA GLN A 567 -16.07 -22.12 -22.98
C GLN A 567 -17.35 -22.76 -22.44
N LEU A 568 -17.90 -22.22 -21.34
CA LEU A 568 -19.13 -22.68 -20.72
C LEU A 568 -20.41 -22.35 -21.50
N ARG A 569 -20.32 -21.48 -22.51
CA ARG A 569 -21.44 -21.18 -23.41
C ARG A 569 -21.61 -22.24 -24.49
N ASP A 570 -20.54 -22.98 -24.81
CA ASP A 570 -20.55 -24.03 -25.82
C ASP A 570 -20.99 -25.37 -25.20
N ASP A 571 -22.21 -25.83 -25.51
CA ASP A 571 -22.74 -27.11 -25.02
C ASP A 571 -22.01 -28.33 -25.61
N SER A 572 -21.25 -28.14 -26.70
CA SER A 572 -20.37 -29.18 -27.22
C SER A 572 -19.08 -29.33 -26.42
N ASN A 573 -18.69 -28.32 -25.63
CA ASN A 573 -17.50 -28.34 -24.81
C ASN A 573 -17.68 -29.32 -23.63
N PRO A 574 -16.78 -30.30 -23.46
CA PRO A 574 -16.88 -31.23 -22.35
C PRO A 574 -16.85 -30.58 -20.96
N LEU A 575 -16.18 -29.45 -20.80
CA LEU A 575 -16.17 -28.70 -19.55
C LEU A 575 -17.59 -28.27 -19.16
N THR A 576 -18.36 -27.74 -20.11
CA THR A 576 -19.78 -27.34 -19.92
C THR A 576 -20.64 -28.49 -19.39
N LYS A 577 -20.33 -29.73 -19.79
CA LYS A 577 -21.08 -30.91 -19.36
C LYS A 577 -20.76 -31.34 -17.93
N CYS A 578 -19.57 -31.03 -17.45
CA CYS A 578 -19.09 -31.41 -16.12
C CYS A 578 -19.35 -30.33 -15.06
N VAL A 579 -19.37 -29.04 -15.43
CA VAL A 579 -19.51 -27.94 -14.45
C VAL A 579 -20.93 -27.88 -13.89
N ARG A 580 -21.05 -28.06 -12.56
CA ARG A 580 -22.32 -27.90 -11.83
C ARG A 580 -22.38 -26.66 -10.96
N ARG A 581 -21.27 -26.31 -10.30
CA ARG A 581 -21.19 -25.10 -9.48
C ARG A 581 -20.03 -24.25 -9.91
N LEU A 582 -20.27 -22.95 -9.93
CA LEU A 582 -19.33 -21.96 -10.40
C LEU A 582 -19.37 -20.76 -9.48
N ARG A 583 -18.21 -20.33 -9.01
CA ARG A 583 -18.04 -19.09 -8.26
C ARG A 583 -17.01 -18.24 -8.98
N PHE A 584 -17.35 -16.98 -9.19
CA PHE A 584 -16.45 -15.99 -9.78
C PHE A 584 -16.15 -14.89 -8.76
N SER A 585 -14.88 -14.50 -8.68
CA SER A 585 -14.52 -13.23 -8.09
C SER A 585 -14.41 -12.19 -9.21
N LEU A 586 -15.39 -11.28 -9.27
CA LEU A 586 -15.45 -10.19 -10.25
C LEU A 586 -14.52 -9.01 -9.90
N LEU A 587 -13.78 -9.16 -8.81
CA LEU A 587 -12.82 -8.23 -8.30
C LEU A 587 -11.54 -9.03 -8.06
N SER A 588 -10.39 -8.52 -8.49
CA SER A 588 -9.19 -8.90 -7.75
C SER A 588 -9.46 -8.49 -6.30
N ARG A 589 -8.99 -9.26 -5.32
CA ARG A 589 -9.29 -9.16 -3.88
C ARG A 589 -9.05 -7.78 -3.21
N TRP A 590 -8.80 -6.72 -3.99
CA TRP A 590 -8.26 -5.42 -3.62
C TRP A 590 -8.94 -4.25 -4.36
N VAL A 591 -10.28 -4.23 -4.44
CA VAL A 591 -10.99 -3.03 -4.90
C VAL A 591 -11.63 -2.34 -3.68
N PRO A 592 -11.23 -1.10 -3.34
CA PRO A 592 -11.83 -0.34 -2.24
C PRO A 592 -13.34 -0.21 -2.39
N GLU A 593 -14.07 -0.26 -1.27
CA GLU A 593 -15.54 -0.21 -1.24
C GLU A 593 -16.10 1.08 -1.89
N GLU A 594 -15.34 2.17 -1.87
CA GLU A 594 -15.66 3.45 -2.52
C GLU A 594 -15.71 3.33 -4.06
N VAL A 595 -14.76 2.60 -4.66
CA VAL A 595 -14.72 2.34 -6.12
C VAL A 595 -15.87 1.39 -6.52
N LEU A 596 -16.23 0.47 -5.62
CA LEU A 596 -17.40 -0.41 -5.76
C LEU A 596 -18.72 0.37 -5.71
N MET A 597 -18.79 1.39 -4.85
CA MET A 597 -19.96 2.26 -4.71
C MET A 597 -20.15 3.23 -5.88
N ALA A 598 -19.04 3.62 -6.54
CA ALA A 598 -19.05 4.52 -7.70
C ALA A 598 -19.37 3.82 -9.03
N GLY A 599 -19.33 2.47 -9.10
CA GLY A 599 -19.59 1.72 -10.33
C GLY A 599 -18.45 1.77 -11.36
N ASN A 600 -17.26 2.27 -10.97
CA ASN A 600 -16.14 2.56 -11.87
C ASN A 600 -15.01 1.50 -11.83
N ALA A 601 -15.29 0.27 -11.35
CA ALA A 601 -14.29 -0.78 -11.35
C ALA A 601 -13.88 -1.15 -12.80
N PRO A 602 -12.60 -1.02 -13.19
CA PRO A 602 -12.17 -1.33 -14.54
C PRO A 602 -12.47 -2.81 -14.87
N ASN A 603 -13.04 -3.05 -16.05
CA ASN A 603 -13.46 -4.36 -16.57
C ASN A 603 -14.66 -5.05 -15.89
N PHE A 604 -15.32 -4.42 -14.90
CA PHE A 604 -16.47 -5.02 -14.22
C PHE A 604 -17.65 -5.31 -15.16
N GLU A 605 -18.05 -4.31 -15.95
CA GLU A 605 -19.14 -4.46 -16.92
C GLU A 605 -18.79 -5.48 -18.02
N PHE A 606 -17.50 -5.57 -18.37
CA PHE A 606 -16.99 -6.51 -19.37
C PHE A 606 -17.13 -7.98 -18.92
N TYR A 607 -16.68 -8.30 -17.70
CA TYR A 607 -16.82 -9.65 -17.13
C TYR A 607 -18.28 -10.03 -16.87
N VAL A 608 -19.09 -9.08 -16.36
CA VAL A 608 -20.52 -9.30 -16.13
C VAL A 608 -21.23 -9.61 -17.44
N ASN A 609 -20.96 -8.87 -18.52
CA ASN A 609 -21.55 -9.13 -19.84
C ASN A 609 -21.15 -10.49 -20.40
N ALA A 610 -19.92 -10.95 -20.15
CA ALA A 610 -19.48 -12.28 -20.58
C ALA A 610 -20.23 -13.40 -19.83
N ILE A 611 -20.39 -13.25 -18.52
CA ILE A 611 -21.14 -14.21 -17.69
C ILE A 611 -22.63 -14.22 -18.07
N ILE A 612 -23.24 -13.06 -18.32
CA ILE A 612 -24.64 -12.97 -18.76
C ILE A 612 -24.82 -13.73 -20.07
N LYS A 613 -23.94 -13.51 -21.06
CA LYS A 613 -23.99 -14.22 -22.35
C LYS A 613 -23.81 -15.74 -22.21
N MET A 614 -23.08 -16.20 -21.20
CA MET A 614 -22.93 -17.62 -20.88
C MET A 614 -24.21 -18.17 -20.25
N LEU A 615 -24.77 -17.48 -19.25
CA LEU A 615 -26.02 -17.86 -18.57
C LEU A 615 -27.25 -17.82 -19.49
N GLU A 616 -27.19 -17.09 -20.60
CA GLU A 616 -28.23 -17.11 -21.63
C GLU A 616 -28.34 -18.45 -22.35
N VAL A 617 -27.29 -19.27 -22.35
CA VAL A 617 -27.20 -20.51 -23.14
C VAL A 617 -26.93 -21.75 -22.27
N ASN A 618 -26.30 -21.58 -21.11
CA ASN A 618 -25.93 -22.70 -20.24
C ASN A 618 -27.11 -23.13 -19.34
N GLU A 619 -27.67 -24.30 -19.63
CA GLU A 619 -28.79 -24.89 -18.88
C GLU A 619 -28.35 -25.86 -17.77
N ARG A 620 -27.05 -26.16 -17.68
CA ARG A 620 -26.50 -27.22 -16.79
C ARG A 620 -25.96 -26.68 -15.47
N LEU A 621 -25.63 -25.39 -15.41
CA LEU A 621 -25.11 -24.77 -14.20
C LEU A 621 -26.20 -24.73 -13.12
N GLU A 622 -25.99 -25.47 -12.03
CA GLU A 622 -26.95 -25.62 -10.93
C GLU A 622 -26.83 -24.48 -9.89
N TYR A 623 -25.61 -23.93 -9.75
CA TYR A 623 -25.30 -22.94 -8.72
C TYR A 623 -24.26 -21.93 -9.20
N LEU A 624 -24.58 -20.65 -9.02
CA LEU A 624 -23.69 -19.51 -9.28
C LEU A 624 -23.57 -18.66 -8.00
N GLU A 625 -22.38 -18.57 -7.42
CA GLU A 625 -22.10 -17.72 -6.25
C GLU A 625 -21.16 -16.58 -6.59
N ARG A 626 -21.34 -15.47 -5.88
CA ARG A 626 -20.54 -14.25 -6.00
C ARG A 626 -20.09 -13.80 -4.61
N GLU A 627 -18.84 -13.37 -4.47
CA GLU A 627 -18.39 -12.62 -3.28
C GLU A 627 -19.15 -11.28 -3.13
N PRO A 628 -19.41 -10.82 -1.89
CA PRO A 628 -20.47 -9.85 -1.62
C PRO A 628 -20.19 -8.48 -2.26
N LEU A 629 -21.25 -7.90 -2.84
CA LEU A 629 -21.26 -6.57 -3.45
C LEU A 629 -22.23 -5.65 -2.70
N ALA A 630 -21.95 -4.35 -2.73
CA ALA A 630 -22.83 -3.33 -2.19
C ALA A 630 -24.25 -3.38 -2.81
N ARG A 631 -25.25 -3.11 -1.97
CA ARG A 631 -26.70 -3.24 -2.21
C ARG A 631 -27.24 -2.50 -3.45
N LYS A 632 -26.53 -1.47 -3.96
CA LYS A 632 -26.91 -0.73 -5.18
C LYS A 632 -26.60 -1.51 -6.47
N CYS A 633 -25.52 -2.28 -6.51
CA CYS A 633 -25.18 -3.15 -7.64
C CYS A 633 -26.12 -4.35 -7.76
N MET A 634 -26.69 -4.81 -6.64
CA MET A 634 -27.77 -5.81 -6.62
C MET A 634 -29.03 -5.30 -7.33
N LEU A 635 -29.39 -4.03 -7.17
CA LEU A 635 -30.59 -3.45 -7.80
C LEU A 635 -30.45 -3.34 -9.33
N ALA A 636 -29.24 -3.03 -9.83
CA ALA A 636 -28.96 -3.02 -11.26
C ALA A 636 -29.01 -4.45 -11.88
N PHE A 637 -28.43 -5.44 -11.20
CA PHE A 637 -28.44 -6.84 -11.64
C PHE A 637 -29.86 -7.43 -11.66
N LEU A 638 -30.68 -7.13 -10.65
CA LEU A 638 -32.07 -7.57 -10.56
C LEU A 638 -33.00 -6.80 -11.52
N SER A 639 -32.72 -5.53 -11.82
CA SER A 639 -33.42 -4.74 -12.85
C SER A 639 -33.29 -5.37 -14.24
N VAL A 640 -32.09 -5.90 -14.57
CA VAL A 640 -31.85 -6.57 -15.84
C VAL A 640 -32.56 -7.93 -15.90
N LEU A 641 -32.60 -8.69 -14.80
CA LEU A 641 -33.36 -9.94 -14.73
C LEU A 641 -34.88 -9.73 -14.79
N ALA A 642 -35.39 -8.64 -14.21
CA ALA A 642 -36.81 -8.27 -14.26
C ALA A 642 -37.30 -7.90 -15.69
N SER A 643 -36.38 -7.54 -16.59
CA SER A 643 -36.69 -7.27 -18.00
C SER A 643 -37.05 -8.54 -18.80
N ARG A 644 -36.94 -9.74 -18.22
CA ARG A 644 -37.23 -11.03 -18.85
C ARG A 644 -38.70 -11.47 -18.79
N THR A 645 -39.67 -10.58 -18.55
CA THR A 645 -41.07 -10.95 -18.83
C THR A 645 -41.35 -10.82 -20.33
N PRO A 646 -41.80 -11.89 -21.01
CA PRO A 646 -42.05 -11.83 -22.45
C PRO A 646 -43.24 -10.91 -22.76
N SER A 647 -43.00 -9.85 -23.54
CA SER A 647 -44.04 -9.01 -24.10
C SER A 647 -44.91 -9.84 -25.06
N THR A 648 -46.18 -10.06 -24.68
CA THR A 648 -47.20 -10.55 -25.62
C THR A 648 -47.94 -9.34 -26.21
N THR A 649 -48.27 -9.45 -27.48
CA THR A 649 -48.59 -8.43 -28.49
C THR A 649 -49.78 -7.47 -28.26
N GLU A 650 -49.58 -6.24 -28.75
CA GLU A 650 -50.49 -5.24 -29.37
C GLU A 650 -51.71 -4.65 -28.63
N THR A 651 -51.77 -3.31 -28.49
CA THR A 651 -52.56 -2.40 -29.38
C THR A 651 -52.47 -0.91 -28.95
N THR A 652 -52.75 -0.04 -29.92
CA THR A 652 -52.58 1.42 -30.01
C THR A 652 -53.56 2.29 -29.19
N LYS A 653 -53.10 3.44 -28.63
CA LYS A 653 -53.64 4.82 -28.83
C LYS A 653 -53.03 5.90 -27.89
N LYS A 654 -53.18 7.17 -28.31
CA LYS A 654 -52.45 8.43 -28.01
C LYS A 654 -52.80 9.19 -26.69
N ARG A 655 -51.87 10.11 -26.33
CA ARG A 655 -51.97 11.42 -25.58
C ARG A 655 -52.12 11.32 -24.03
N LYS A 656 -51.56 12.17 -23.15
CA LYS A 656 -50.87 13.50 -23.18
C LYS A 656 -50.19 13.75 -21.78
N VAL A 657 -49.05 14.45 -21.78
CA VAL A 657 -48.35 15.30 -20.77
C VAL A 657 -48.86 15.39 -19.31
N ASP A 658 -47.97 15.17 -18.32
CA ASP A 658 -47.56 16.11 -17.22
C ASP A 658 -46.62 15.41 -16.17
N GLU A 659 -45.59 16.12 -15.70
CA GLU A 659 -44.73 15.81 -14.53
C GLU A 659 -45.20 16.69 -13.33
N PRO A 660 -44.67 16.58 -12.09
CA PRO A 660 -44.13 15.44 -11.31
C PRO A 660 -44.67 15.41 -9.85
N LYS A 661 -44.51 14.30 -9.09
CA LYS A 661 -44.11 14.28 -7.65
C LYS A 661 -44.15 12.89 -6.98
N ALA A 662 -43.28 12.76 -5.99
CA ALA A 662 -42.80 11.60 -5.23
C ALA A 662 -43.83 10.80 -4.39
N VAL A 663 -43.50 9.52 -4.17
CA VAL A 663 -43.18 8.81 -2.89
C VAL A 663 -43.40 7.29 -3.12
N PRO A 664 -42.54 6.38 -2.60
CA PRO A 664 -42.43 5.01 -3.10
C PRO A 664 -43.55 4.11 -2.59
N ALA A 665 -44.17 3.36 -3.50
CA ALA A 665 -45.10 2.30 -3.15
C ALA A 665 -44.34 1.10 -2.59
N GLU A 666 -44.76 0.67 -1.40
CA GLU A 666 -44.40 -0.60 -0.76
C GLU A 666 -44.40 -1.75 -1.76
N ILE A 667 -43.29 -2.49 -1.82
CA ILE A 667 -43.23 -3.76 -2.54
C ILE A 667 -43.79 -4.83 -1.60
N ASP A 668 -44.99 -5.29 -1.94
CA ASP A 668 -45.71 -6.38 -1.31
C ASP A 668 -44.94 -7.71 -1.47
N VAL A 669 -44.20 -8.08 -0.41
CA VAL A 669 -43.37 -9.30 -0.30
C VAL A 669 -44.21 -10.58 -0.50
N ALA A 670 -45.54 -10.50 -0.37
CA ALA A 670 -46.42 -11.65 -0.57
C ALA A 670 -46.48 -12.12 -2.05
N LYS A 671 -46.15 -11.26 -3.03
CA LYS A 671 -46.09 -11.66 -4.46
C LYS A 671 -44.84 -12.42 -4.86
N ILE A 672 -43.83 -12.48 -3.99
CA ILE A 672 -42.61 -13.27 -4.22
C ILE A 672 -42.89 -14.77 -3.97
N PHE A 673 -43.84 -15.08 -3.09
CA PHE A 673 -44.15 -16.45 -2.69
C PHE A 673 -45.32 -17.09 -3.47
N SER A 674 -45.90 -16.42 -4.47
CA SER A 674 -47.03 -16.96 -5.25
C SER A 674 -46.62 -17.82 -6.45
N PHE A 675 -45.34 -18.13 -6.62
CA PHE A 675 -44.86 -19.07 -7.64
C PHE A 675 -44.37 -20.35 -6.97
N GLU A 676 -45.32 -21.14 -6.47
CA GLU A 676 -45.09 -22.51 -6.02
C GLU A 676 -45.18 -23.50 -7.19
N ALA A 677 -44.10 -24.24 -7.40
CA ALA A 677 -44.15 -25.69 -7.59
C ALA A 677 -43.04 -26.29 -6.70
N VAL A 678 -43.42 -27.20 -5.81
CA VAL A 678 -42.67 -27.75 -4.66
C VAL A 678 -42.14 -29.17 -4.99
N PRO A 679 -41.17 -29.81 -4.27
CA PRO A 679 -40.23 -29.33 -3.22
C PRO A 679 -38.73 -29.60 -3.52
N VAL A 680 -37.85 -28.69 -3.09
CA VAL A 680 -36.51 -29.09 -2.61
C VAL A 680 -36.25 -28.39 -1.29
N ILE A 681 -35.83 -29.16 -0.28
CA ILE A 681 -35.47 -28.70 1.07
C ILE A 681 -34.28 -27.75 0.96
N ARG A 682 -34.34 -26.58 1.62
CA ARG A 682 -33.22 -25.65 1.71
C ARG A 682 -32.98 -25.30 3.18
N GLU A 683 -31.77 -25.61 3.65
CA GLU A 683 -31.25 -25.13 4.93
C GLU A 683 -30.62 -23.75 4.71
N VAL A 684 -31.02 -22.79 5.54
CA VAL A 684 -30.53 -21.41 5.51
C VAL A 684 -29.60 -21.21 6.70
N PHE A 685 -28.33 -20.93 6.44
CA PHE A 685 -27.41 -20.43 7.47
C PHE A 685 -27.39 -18.91 7.44
N TYR A 686 -27.77 -18.31 8.56
CA TYR A 686 -27.73 -16.87 8.80
C TYR A 686 -26.65 -16.59 9.85
N HIS A 687 -25.56 -15.94 9.45
CA HIS A 687 -24.61 -15.37 10.40
C HIS A 687 -24.99 -13.91 10.66
N ALA A 688 -25.82 -13.68 11.68
CA ALA A 688 -26.00 -12.36 12.27
C ALA A 688 -24.92 -12.11 13.31
N SER A 689 -24.03 -11.17 13.04
CA SER A 689 -23.32 -10.44 14.09
C SER A 689 -24.14 -9.21 14.48
N GLN A 690 -25.09 -9.37 15.40
CA GLN A 690 -25.62 -8.24 16.17
C GLN A 690 -25.54 -8.52 17.66
N ARG A 691 -24.79 -7.64 18.35
CA ARG A 691 -24.70 -7.56 19.81
C ARG A 691 -26.06 -7.12 20.40
N PRO A 692 -26.36 -7.48 21.67
CA PRO A 692 -27.70 -7.45 22.21
C PRO A 692 -28.11 -6.07 22.71
N VAL A 693 -29.30 -5.60 22.32
CA VAL A 693 -30.02 -4.55 23.05
C VAL A 693 -31.04 -5.23 23.96
N ARG A 694 -30.89 -5.04 25.27
CA ARG A 694 -31.89 -5.39 26.29
C ARG A 694 -33.09 -4.46 26.14
N THR A 695 -34.30 -5.01 26.18
CA THR A 695 -35.45 -4.32 26.75
C THR A 695 -36.37 -5.31 27.46
N VAL A 696 -36.86 -4.86 28.61
CA VAL A 696 -37.56 -5.59 29.68
C VAL A 696 -39.07 -5.63 29.42
N GLN A 697 -39.74 -6.55 30.14
CA GLN A 697 -41.17 -6.67 30.51
C GLN A 697 -41.91 -7.79 29.76
N GLN A 698 -42.73 -8.64 30.38
CA GLN A 698 -43.14 -8.90 31.76
C GLN A 698 -43.81 -10.29 31.76
N ALA A 699 -43.88 -10.95 32.91
CA ALA A 699 -44.56 -12.24 33.11
C ALA A 699 -46.09 -12.18 32.86
N PRO A 700 -46.77 -13.35 32.73
CA PRO A 700 -47.25 -14.00 33.96
C PRO A 700 -47.09 -15.54 33.99
N GLN A 701 -46.86 -16.05 35.21
CA GLN A 701 -47.51 -17.17 35.93
C GLN A 701 -48.24 -18.23 35.07
N SER A 702 -48.19 -19.54 35.31
CA SER A 702 -48.04 -20.32 36.56
C SER A 702 -48.15 -21.81 36.22
N GLN A 703 -47.29 -22.66 36.77
CA GLN A 703 -47.60 -23.67 37.79
C GLN A 703 -46.31 -24.43 38.16
#